data_AF-A0A3B9R028-F1
#
_entry.id   AF-A0A3B9R028-F1
#
_cell.length_a   1.000
_cell.length_b   1.000
_cell.length_c   1.000
_cell.angle_alpha   90.00
_cell.angle_beta   90.00
_cell.angle_gamma   90.00
#
_symmetry.space_group_name_H-M   'P 1'
#
loop_
_entity.id
_entity.type
_entity.pdbx_description
1 polymer ?
#
loop_
_entity_poly.entity_id
_entity_poly.type
_entity_poly.pdbx_seq_one_letter_code
_entity_poly.pdbx_strand_id
1 'polypeptide(L)'
;MFSLKHFHRGWVGALGLFIASLTTALADPGPLAQAPILTSAASAPNILIVVDDSGSMGWRRSGQPKRPMQQAQDAAISLLDSLSNVRVGVASFSRYNFGGELDQPVVDLDTNRALIYKAIRDLTPRGGTPLVGTLQHMGRYLVGLGGTVNPGNSSSSSCTTNGQFRGDLILHPDDAPRAYPLSEVLPSGPNKSWRRSTAPSPICHWCQKNFLILLTDGWGWGNASRPLRDYCPTCYHPLISVAAALNDIDLRPDIDEFDGSESKNNLVTYTIGFHTSQTLLKETAKKGGGLYFEADNEAELKAAFGKIGEDILAHTSGSASAATFSTSLLQSGTDLYLTTFNTEHWTGDVIAGRLDAKGRPGPARWSAAHQLDHASDPETRTMLTWNSEDTPPVSTCPGSSKASTASKARPGGVPFRWDYLSTLQQRDLLGQASASGNLVYERKWGRAGSGNGQFGLPFDVATDSKGNVYVVDYDNHLVQKFDRDGSFLTQWGGLGSGSQHLDHPVGIATDKDDNIYVVQHGSHSIKKFSPTGDLLASFGGYGLEPSQMYYPFDVAVDASGNLYVVEIQNHRIKVFDAAGRYLREWGGKGSGAGRFWTPNRIAIDFGGNVYVSDYVNHRIQKFDTEGNFLAQWGSYGTADGQFRYPYGVATDGSGNVFVVEYFNRVQQFDAAGNFIEKWGSVGSGDGQFRYPRGIAVFDGGVCEGSSFFVADAYNHRIQKFSSPGSSHISAAIGKARLRYLRGERSNEKGGWGFRERESLLGDIIHSSAVFIGKPSLKWPAGGAFPSGTQAYSRFARDHHGRQGVVAVGANDGMLHLFAADTGKELLAYLPGNLFSTAKSQGYHYLTDPDYSHRYYVDGTPAVSDVFIPSRFS
;
A
#
# COMPACT_ATOMS: atom_id res chain seq x y z
N MET A 1 -24.51 -69.74 61.61
CA MET A 1 -24.00 -70.74 62.57
C MET A 1 -22.99 -70.02 63.46
N PHE A 2 -23.40 -69.78 64.72
CA PHE A 2 -22.67 -69.34 65.93
C PHE A 2 -21.67 -68.14 65.85
N SER A 3 -21.95 -66.95 66.43
CA SER A 3 -22.13 -66.59 67.87
C SER A 3 -20.78 -66.42 68.58
N LEU A 4 -20.49 -65.46 69.47
CA LEU A 4 -21.01 -64.16 69.92
C LEU A 4 -19.99 -63.73 71.01
N LYS A 5 -19.95 -62.42 71.32
CA LYS A 5 -19.48 -61.80 72.60
C LYS A 5 -17.97 -61.68 72.84
N HIS A 6 -17.48 -60.68 73.56
CA HIS A 6 -17.84 -59.29 73.89
C HIS A 6 -16.86 -58.91 75.02
N PHE A 7 -16.41 -57.65 75.03
CA PHE A 7 -15.97 -56.87 76.21
C PHE A 7 -14.62 -57.30 76.84
N HIS A 8 -13.75 -56.42 77.35
CA HIS A 8 -13.92 -55.04 77.78
C HIS A 8 -12.55 -54.31 77.81
N ARG A 9 -12.59 -52.99 77.55
CA ARG A 9 -11.81 -51.89 78.16
C ARG A 9 -10.40 -52.23 78.66
N GLY A 10 -9.31 -51.67 78.14
CA GLY A 10 -9.14 -50.40 77.46
C GLY A 10 -7.95 -49.71 78.12
N TRP A 11 -6.76 -49.83 77.55
CA TRP A 11 -5.55 -49.09 77.94
C TRP A 11 -4.65 -48.94 76.71
N VAL A 12 -4.26 -47.69 76.47
CA VAL A 12 -2.95 -47.23 75.98
C VAL A 12 -2.48 -47.62 74.57
N GLY A 13 -2.17 -46.58 73.81
CA GLY A 13 -0.88 -46.52 73.12
C GLY A 13 -0.91 -46.61 71.60
N ALA A 14 -0.66 -45.44 71.00
CA ALA A 14 0.16 -45.23 69.80
C ALA A 14 -0.19 -45.93 68.47
N LEU A 15 -0.05 -45.12 67.42
CA LEU A 15 -0.14 -45.44 65.99
C LEU A 15 -1.55 -45.64 65.42
N GLY A 16 -1.81 -44.98 64.29
CA GLY A 16 -2.78 -45.46 63.30
C GLY A 16 -3.88 -44.46 62.95
N LEU A 17 -3.75 -43.92 61.74
CA LEU A 17 -4.78 -43.39 60.85
C LEU A 17 -6.15 -43.07 61.48
N PHE A 18 -6.50 -41.78 61.47
CA PHE A 18 -7.90 -41.39 61.29
C PHE A 18 -8.04 -40.50 60.06
N ILE A 19 -8.82 -41.04 59.13
CA ILE A 19 -9.44 -40.39 57.99
C ILE A 19 -10.21 -39.18 58.52
N ALA A 20 -9.63 -38.00 58.39
CA ALA A 20 -10.40 -36.77 58.34
C ALA A 20 -10.92 -36.67 56.91
N SER A 21 -12.24 -36.72 56.78
CA SER A 21 -12.99 -36.36 55.58
C SER A 21 -12.43 -35.07 54.98
N LEU A 22 -11.56 -35.20 53.98
CA LEU A 22 -11.27 -34.16 53.03
C LEU A 22 -12.58 -33.91 52.29
N THR A 23 -13.37 -32.97 52.80
CA THR A 23 -14.23 -32.19 51.95
C THR A 23 -13.35 -31.70 50.82
N THR A 24 -13.51 -32.29 49.64
CA THR A 24 -13.09 -31.67 48.39
C THR A 24 -13.87 -30.36 48.33
N ALA A 25 -13.32 -29.32 48.93
CA ALA A 25 -13.55 -27.98 48.45
C ALA A 25 -12.97 -27.99 47.04
N LEU A 26 -13.80 -28.42 46.08
CA LEU A 26 -13.73 -27.84 44.75
C LEU A 26 -13.67 -26.35 45.02
N ALA A 27 -12.48 -25.76 44.82
CA ALA A 27 -12.38 -24.32 44.76
C ALA A 27 -13.39 -23.92 43.68
N ASP A 28 -14.48 -23.33 44.14
CA ASP A 28 -15.50 -22.77 43.27
C ASP A 28 -14.73 -21.86 42.28
N PRO A 29 -15.03 -21.91 40.97
CA PRO A 29 -14.46 -20.93 40.05
C PRO A 29 -14.72 -19.56 40.66
N GLY A 30 -13.65 -18.88 41.09
CA GLY A 30 -13.78 -17.51 41.58
C GLY A 30 -14.56 -16.72 40.54
N PRO A 31 -15.49 -15.83 40.94
CA PRO A 31 -16.30 -15.11 39.99
C PRO A 31 -15.39 -14.49 38.94
N LEU A 32 -15.67 -14.79 37.66
CA LEU A 32 -15.00 -14.15 36.53
C LEU A 32 -14.99 -12.65 36.81
N ALA A 33 -13.81 -12.02 36.73
CA ALA A 33 -13.72 -10.59 36.83
C ALA A 33 -14.71 -9.99 35.80
N GLN A 34 -15.74 -9.31 36.28
CA GLN A 34 -16.73 -8.62 35.43
C GLN A 34 -16.14 -7.36 34.76
N ALA A 35 -14.85 -7.11 34.98
CA ALA A 35 -14.09 -6.08 34.30
C ALA A 35 -13.11 -6.76 33.32
N PRO A 36 -13.07 -6.35 32.04
CA PRO A 36 -12.01 -6.76 31.13
C PRO A 36 -10.64 -6.45 31.74
N ILE A 37 -9.67 -7.35 31.56
CA ILE A 37 -8.26 -7.09 31.89
C ILE A 37 -7.76 -6.04 30.90
N LEU A 38 -8.01 -4.77 31.21
CA LEU A 38 -7.38 -3.61 30.63
C LEU A 38 -6.47 -3.04 31.73
N THR A 39 -5.18 -3.39 31.72
CA THR A 39 -4.21 -2.78 32.65
C THR A 39 -3.73 -1.44 32.12
N SER A 40 -4.60 -0.44 32.27
CA SER A 40 -4.38 0.87 32.88
C SER A 40 -5.59 1.70 32.47
N ALA A 41 -6.23 2.39 33.42
CA ALA A 41 -7.39 3.21 33.11
C ALA A 41 -6.95 4.35 32.18
N ALA A 42 -7.13 4.19 30.87
CA ALA A 42 -7.06 5.31 29.94
C ALA A 42 -8.10 6.33 30.38
N SER A 43 -7.64 7.55 30.68
CA SER A 43 -8.56 8.64 30.97
C SER A 43 -9.43 8.87 29.74
N ALA A 44 -10.75 8.91 29.94
CA ALA A 44 -11.70 9.05 28.84
C ALA A 44 -11.34 10.30 28.00
N PRO A 45 -11.20 10.15 26.67
CA PRO A 45 -10.78 11.23 25.80
C PRO A 45 -11.86 12.30 25.68
N ASN A 46 -11.43 13.53 25.36
CA ASN A 46 -12.33 14.64 25.09
C ASN A 46 -12.60 14.78 23.60
N ILE A 47 -13.87 14.78 23.20
CA ILE A 47 -14.32 15.04 21.83
C ILE A 47 -15.15 16.31 21.84
N LEU A 48 -14.75 17.32 21.08
CA LEU A 48 -15.48 18.57 20.92
C LEU A 48 -16.03 18.66 19.50
N ILE A 49 -17.35 18.55 19.36
CA ILE A 49 -18.03 18.64 18.07
C ILE A 49 -18.41 20.09 17.82
N VAL A 50 -17.82 20.70 16.79
CA VAL A 50 -18.11 22.06 16.33
C VAL A 50 -18.92 21.96 15.05
N VAL A 51 -20.21 22.33 15.13
CA VAL A 51 -21.12 22.26 13.98
C VAL A 51 -21.39 23.67 13.46
N ASP A 52 -21.29 23.81 12.14
CA ASP A 52 -21.70 25.02 11.46
C ASP A 52 -23.18 25.30 11.64
N ASP A 53 -23.45 26.43 12.27
CA ASP A 53 -24.77 26.99 12.41
C ASP A 53 -24.96 28.21 11.52
N SER A 54 -24.12 28.50 10.54
CA SER A 54 -24.32 29.63 9.63
C SER A 54 -25.64 29.54 8.86
N GLY A 55 -26.07 30.68 8.31
CA GLY A 55 -27.32 30.76 7.56
C GLY A 55 -27.46 29.69 6.46
N SER A 56 -26.37 29.35 5.74
CA SER A 56 -26.33 28.34 4.66
C SER A 56 -26.81 26.96 5.11
N MET A 57 -26.62 26.62 6.38
CA MET A 57 -27.06 25.35 6.96
C MET A 57 -28.59 25.21 7.07
N GLY A 58 -29.34 26.31 6.88
CA GLY A 58 -30.80 26.36 6.93
C GLY A 58 -31.51 26.25 5.58
N TRP A 59 -30.79 26.34 4.46
CA TRP A 59 -31.39 26.35 3.13
C TRP A 59 -31.58 24.93 2.63
N ARG A 60 -32.82 24.56 2.32
CA ARG A 60 -33.10 23.23 1.76
C ARG A 60 -32.55 23.15 0.34
N ARG A 61 -31.59 22.25 0.11
CA ARG A 61 -30.98 22.03 -1.20
C ARG A 61 -31.89 21.16 -2.09
N SER A 62 -31.81 21.39 -3.42
CA SER A 62 -32.62 20.67 -4.40
C SER A 62 -32.38 19.16 -4.31
N GLY A 63 -33.45 18.36 -4.33
CA GLY A 63 -33.36 16.89 -4.28
C GLY A 63 -33.11 16.28 -2.89
N GLN A 64 -32.90 17.09 -1.83
CA GLN A 64 -32.59 16.55 -0.49
C GLN A 64 -33.82 16.57 0.45
N PRO A 65 -34.07 15.49 1.21
CA PRO A 65 -35.24 15.36 2.07
C PRO A 65 -35.16 16.24 3.33
N LYS A 66 -33.95 16.52 3.82
CA LYS A 66 -33.68 17.30 5.05
C LYS A 66 -32.78 18.51 4.77
N ARG A 67 -32.88 19.55 5.60
CA ARG A 67 -31.95 20.70 5.55
C ARG A 67 -30.55 20.27 6.01
N PRO A 68 -29.47 20.91 5.55
CA PRO A 68 -28.10 20.59 5.96
C PRO A 68 -27.92 20.49 7.49
N MET A 69 -28.46 21.44 8.26
CA MET A 69 -28.43 21.39 9.73
C MET A 69 -29.08 20.12 10.31
N GLN A 70 -30.21 19.68 9.77
CA GLN A 70 -30.87 18.46 10.26
C GLN A 70 -30.02 17.21 9.98
N GLN A 71 -29.37 17.16 8.80
CA GLN A 71 -28.45 16.08 8.44
C GLN A 71 -27.22 16.07 9.36
N ALA A 72 -26.65 17.24 9.66
CA ALA A 72 -25.55 17.41 10.60
C ALA A 72 -25.91 16.94 12.02
N GLN A 73 -27.08 17.33 12.52
CA GLN A 73 -27.58 16.88 13.82
C GLN A 73 -27.76 15.36 13.88
N ASP A 74 -28.36 14.77 12.84
CA ASP A 74 -28.59 13.32 12.77
C ASP A 74 -27.28 12.54 12.69
N ALA A 75 -26.31 13.04 11.93
CA ALA A 75 -25.01 12.39 11.78
C ALA A 75 -24.14 12.51 13.06
N ALA A 76 -24.14 13.68 13.71
CA ALA A 76 -23.47 13.86 14.99
C ALA A 76 -24.06 12.94 16.08
N ILE A 77 -25.38 12.79 16.16
CA ILE A 77 -26.01 11.84 17.10
C ILE A 77 -25.64 10.40 16.76
N SER A 78 -25.61 10.05 15.47
CA SER A 78 -25.20 8.70 15.02
C SER A 78 -23.77 8.36 15.44
N LEU A 79 -22.84 9.32 15.43
CA LEU A 79 -21.50 9.14 16.00
C LEU A 79 -21.57 8.83 17.50
N LEU A 80 -22.34 9.63 18.24
CA LEU A 80 -22.43 9.47 19.69
C LEU A 80 -23.05 8.12 20.07
N ASP A 81 -23.99 7.59 19.28
CA ASP A 81 -24.55 6.25 19.46
C ASP A 81 -23.50 5.14 19.30
N SER A 82 -22.45 5.36 18.50
CA SER A 82 -21.36 4.39 18.31
C SER A 82 -20.20 4.53 19.30
N LEU A 83 -20.22 5.56 20.15
CA LEU A 83 -19.16 5.83 21.13
C LEU A 83 -19.61 5.50 22.55
N SER A 84 -18.66 5.01 23.36
CA SER A 84 -18.79 4.78 24.81
C SER A 84 -17.45 5.08 25.49
N ASN A 85 -17.44 5.35 26.80
CA ASN A 85 -16.23 5.70 27.56
C ASN A 85 -15.48 6.93 27.02
N VAL A 86 -16.20 7.92 26.48
CA VAL A 86 -15.66 9.19 26.00
C VAL A 86 -16.34 10.37 26.68
N ARG A 87 -15.67 11.53 26.71
CA ARG A 87 -16.24 12.80 27.15
C ARG A 87 -16.55 13.66 25.93
N VAL A 88 -17.73 14.25 25.87
CA VAL A 88 -18.21 14.97 24.68
C VAL A 88 -18.69 16.36 25.04
N GLY A 89 -18.26 17.34 24.25
CA GLY A 89 -18.77 18.71 24.24
C GLY A 89 -19.34 19.08 22.87
N VAL A 90 -20.20 20.09 22.84
CA VAL A 90 -20.84 20.61 21.62
C VAL A 90 -20.63 22.11 21.55
N ALA A 91 -20.24 22.60 20.38
CA ALA A 91 -20.02 23.99 20.09
C ALA A 91 -20.55 24.38 18.70
N SER A 92 -20.77 25.66 18.50
CA SER A 92 -21.26 26.27 17.26
C SER A 92 -20.52 27.58 16.97
N PHE A 93 -20.84 28.24 15.85
CA PHE A 93 -20.33 29.57 15.57
C PHE A 93 -21.15 30.63 16.30
N SER A 94 -20.50 31.70 16.73
CA SER A 94 -21.18 32.72 17.52
C SER A 94 -22.16 33.52 16.67
N ARG A 95 -23.34 33.78 17.25
CA ARG A 95 -24.45 34.58 16.69
C ARG A 95 -24.06 35.97 16.13
N TYR A 96 -22.92 36.52 16.52
CA TYR A 96 -22.44 37.85 16.10
C TYR A 96 -21.11 37.81 15.32
N ASN A 97 -20.72 36.65 14.79
CA ASN A 97 -19.52 36.45 13.96
C ASN A 97 -18.17 36.70 14.66
N PHE A 98 -18.09 36.58 15.98
CA PHE A 98 -16.85 36.87 16.74
C PHE A 98 -15.99 35.63 17.09
N GLY A 99 -16.35 34.43 16.61
CA GLY A 99 -15.65 33.17 16.92
C GLY A 99 -16.62 32.09 17.38
N GLY A 100 -16.16 31.16 18.23
CA GLY A 100 -16.94 30.01 18.68
C GLY A 100 -17.85 30.27 19.89
N GLU A 101 -18.91 29.47 20.00
CA GLU A 101 -19.89 29.44 21.09
C GLU A 101 -19.93 28.02 21.68
N LEU A 102 -19.90 27.91 23.02
CA LEU A 102 -19.92 26.61 23.70
C LEU A 102 -21.36 26.30 24.12
N ASP A 103 -21.98 25.32 23.46
CA ASP A 103 -23.38 24.94 23.68
C ASP A 103 -23.52 23.90 24.80
N GLN A 104 -22.57 22.97 24.88
CA GLN A 104 -22.48 21.97 25.95
C GLN A 104 -21.01 21.77 26.33
N PRO A 105 -20.63 21.93 27.61
CA PRO A 105 -19.27 21.63 28.06
C PRO A 105 -18.96 20.14 27.93
N VAL A 106 -17.68 19.81 27.84
CA VAL A 106 -17.17 18.44 27.77
C VAL A 106 -17.46 17.69 29.06
N VAL A 107 -18.40 16.76 28.97
CA VAL A 107 -18.87 15.90 30.07
C VAL A 107 -18.89 14.44 29.63
N ASP A 108 -18.92 13.51 30.59
CA ASP A 108 -19.04 12.08 30.30
C ASP A 108 -20.28 11.78 29.43
N LEU A 109 -20.08 11.11 28.30
CA LEU A 109 -21.13 10.87 27.31
C LEU A 109 -22.25 9.98 27.87
N ASP A 110 -21.88 8.88 28.53
CA ASP A 110 -22.83 7.84 28.91
C ASP A 110 -23.79 8.31 30.01
N THR A 111 -23.32 9.14 30.94
CA THR A 111 -24.15 9.75 31.99
C THR A 111 -24.92 10.99 31.54
N ASN A 112 -24.51 11.67 30.45
CA ASN A 112 -25.10 12.95 30.01
C ASN A 112 -25.71 12.93 28.60
N ARG A 113 -25.91 11.74 28.02
CA ARG A 113 -26.36 11.55 26.62
C ARG A 113 -27.58 12.40 26.25
N ALA A 114 -28.59 12.47 27.12
CA ALA A 114 -29.81 13.26 26.88
C ALA A 114 -29.53 14.77 26.77
N LEU A 115 -28.62 15.31 27.59
CA LEU A 115 -28.25 16.72 27.56
C LEU A 115 -27.44 17.06 26.31
N ILE A 116 -26.50 16.18 25.93
CA ILE A 116 -25.67 16.36 24.73
C ILE A 116 -26.55 16.28 23.46
N TYR A 117 -27.49 15.33 23.41
CA TYR A 117 -28.40 15.20 22.26
C TYR A 117 -29.29 16.42 22.14
N LYS A 118 -29.79 16.93 23.27
CA LYS A 118 -30.55 18.17 23.30
C LYS A 118 -29.71 19.35 22.78
N ALA A 119 -28.46 19.49 23.20
CA ALA A 119 -27.57 20.55 22.71
C ALA A 119 -27.37 20.50 21.19
N ILE A 120 -27.15 19.31 20.62
CA ILE A 120 -27.06 19.12 19.16
C ILE A 120 -28.38 19.51 18.48
N ARG A 121 -29.52 19.06 19.01
CA ARG A 121 -30.85 19.33 18.43
C ARG A 121 -31.26 20.80 18.53
N ASP A 122 -30.76 21.52 19.54
CA ASP A 122 -31.03 22.95 19.74
C ASP A 122 -30.19 23.86 18.81
N LEU A 123 -29.20 23.31 18.10
CA LEU A 123 -28.46 24.05 17.08
C LEU A 123 -29.41 24.52 15.98
N THR A 124 -29.30 25.79 15.60
CA THR A 124 -30.18 26.38 14.58
C THR A 124 -29.42 27.31 13.64
N PRO A 125 -29.72 27.31 12.33
CA PRO A 125 -28.99 28.11 11.34
C PRO A 125 -29.15 29.64 11.57
N ARG A 126 -28.08 30.32 11.99
CA ARG A 126 -27.92 31.73 12.33
C ARG A 126 -26.46 32.18 12.11
N GLY A 127 -26.25 33.40 11.61
CA GLY A 127 -24.89 34.00 11.56
C GLY A 127 -24.01 33.51 10.40
N GLY A 128 -22.70 33.65 10.53
CA GLY A 128 -21.68 33.25 9.55
C GLY A 128 -20.59 32.34 10.16
N THR A 129 -19.53 32.07 9.39
CA THR A 129 -18.54 31.00 9.68
C THR A 129 -17.15 31.53 10.09
N PRO A 130 -16.96 32.12 11.29
CA PRO A 130 -15.67 32.63 11.77
C PRO A 130 -14.73 31.48 12.23
N LEU A 131 -14.28 30.62 11.30
CA LEU A 131 -13.49 29.40 11.61
C LEU A 131 -12.25 29.69 12.45
N VAL A 132 -11.49 30.74 12.09
CA VAL A 132 -10.20 31.07 12.73
C VAL A 132 -10.40 31.40 14.21
N GLY A 133 -11.34 32.30 14.51
CA GLY A 133 -11.65 32.70 15.88
C GLY A 133 -12.28 31.57 16.69
N THR A 134 -13.01 30.67 16.03
CA THR A 134 -13.63 29.50 16.67
C THR A 134 -12.60 28.52 17.18
N LEU A 135 -11.64 28.15 16.34
CA LEU A 135 -10.59 27.23 16.73
C LEU A 135 -9.75 27.80 17.89
N GLN A 136 -9.42 29.09 17.85
CA GLN A 136 -8.77 29.79 18.97
C GLN A 136 -9.61 29.75 20.26
N HIS A 137 -10.92 29.99 20.17
CA HIS A 137 -11.81 29.93 21.34
C HIS A 137 -11.90 28.51 21.92
N MET A 138 -11.86 27.47 21.09
CA MET A 138 -11.87 26.08 21.56
C MET A 138 -10.55 25.73 22.27
N GLY A 139 -9.40 26.16 21.73
CA GLY A 139 -8.12 26.08 22.43
C GLY A 139 -8.18 26.79 23.79
N ARG A 140 -8.78 27.99 23.84
CA ARG A 140 -8.98 28.73 25.09
C ARG A 140 -9.91 28.02 26.09
N TYR A 141 -10.84 27.21 25.63
CA TYR A 141 -11.69 26.44 26.52
C TYR A 141 -10.92 25.30 27.21
N LEU A 142 -10.04 24.61 26.49
CA LEU A 142 -9.26 23.46 27.00
C LEU A 142 -8.25 23.86 28.09
N VAL A 143 -7.65 25.06 27.98
CA VAL A 143 -6.77 25.66 29.01
C VAL A 143 -7.54 26.27 30.22
N GLY A 144 -8.86 26.33 30.13
CA GLY A 144 -9.78 26.79 31.18
C GLY A 144 -10.36 28.21 31.03
N LEU A 145 -11.57 28.44 31.60
CA LEU A 145 -12.36 29.67 31.41
C LEU A 145 -12.65 30.54 32.67
N GLY A 146 -12.20 30.18 33.88
CA GLY A 146 -12.46 30.96 35.11
C GLY A 146 -11.83 30.36 36.38
N GLY A 147 -12.24 30.76 37.59
CA GLY A 147 -11.85 30.10 38.86
C GLY A 147 -10.42 30.37 39.38
N THR A 148 -10.04 29.67 40.46
CA THR A 148 -8.66 29.62 40.97
C THR A 148 -7.75 28.86 40.00
N VAL A 149 -6.44 29.03 40.11
CA VAL A 149 -5.46 28.24 39.33
C VAL A 149 -5.73 26.76 39.56
N ASN A 150 -5.82 25.97 38.49
CA ASN A 150 -5.94 24.53 38.58
C ASN A 150 -4.59 24.01 39.11
N PRO A 151 -4.49 23.46 40.33
CA PRO A 151 -3.24 22.92 40.82
C PRO A 151 -2.99 21.63 40.05
N GLY A 152 -2.15 21.73 39.02
CA GLY A 152 -1.62 20.59 38.31
C GLY A 152 -1.22 19.44 39.25
N ASN A 153 -1.44 18.20 38.80
CA ASN A 153 -1.26 16.98 39.58
C ASN A 153 -2.01 17.03 40.94
N SER A 154 -3.26 16.55 40.94
CA SER A 154 -3.82 15.97 42.17
C SER A 154 -4.33 14.57 41.86
N SER A 155 -3.58 13.58 42.32
CA SER A 155 -4.06 12.22 42.53
C SER A 155 -5.17 12.14 43.60
N SER A 156 -5.96 13.21 43.80
CA SER A 156 -7.04 13.29 44.80
C SER A 156 -8.37 13.62 44.13
N SER A 157 -9.15 12.58 43.85
CA SER A 157 -10.63 12.49 43.86
C SER A 157 -11.56 13.61 43.32
N SER A 158 -11.09 14.69 42.69
CA SER A 158 -11.97 15.65 42.01
C SER A 158 -11.21 16.56 41.05
N CYS A 159 -11.48 16.44 39.74
CA CYS A 159 -11.21 17.52 38.78
C CYS A 159 -11.75 18.83 39.37
N THR A 160 -10.92 19.88 39.47
CA THR A 160 -11.39 21.17 39.97
C THR A 160 -12.37 21.80 38.98
N THR A 161 -13.26 22.66 39.48
CA THR A 161 -14.03 23.59 38.64
C THR A 161 -13.11 24.32 37.67
N ASN A 162 -13.55 24.48 36.42
CA ASN A 162 -12.84 25.02 35.25
C ASN A 162 -11.85 26.17 35.53
N GLY A 163 -10.69 25.82 36.10
CA GLY A 163 -9.64 26.71 36.60
C GLY A 163 -8.74 27.19 35.47
N GLN A 164 -8.44 28.48 35.43
CA GLN A 164 -7.62 29.06 34.38
C GLN A 164 -6.13 28.82 34.64
N PHE A 165 -5.43 28.23 33.66
CA PHE A 165 -3.97 28.21 33.66
C PHE A 165 -3.40 29.64 33.73
N ARG A 166 -2.38 29.85 34.55
CA ARG A 166 -1.68 31.13 34.73
C ARG A 166 -0.18 30.90 34.52
N GLY A 167 0.23 30.95 33.25
CA GLY A 167 1.61 30.80 32.85
C GLY A 167 1.77 31.10 31.36
N ASP A 168 2.98 30.87 30.87
CA ASP A 168 3.29 31.00 29.46
C ASP A 168 3.00 29.66 28.75
N LEU A 169 2.52 29.75 27.51
CA LEU A 169 2.48 28.63 26.59
C LEU A 169 3.75 28.66 25.74
N ILE A 170 4.34 27.49 25.53
CA ILE A 170 5.52 27.33 24.69
C ILE A 170 5.06 26.99 23.27
N LEU A 171 5.45 27.82 22.31
CA LEU A 171 5.19 27.64 20.89
C LEU A 171 6.48 27.25 20.17
N HIS A 172 6.39 26.33 19.20
CA HIS A 172 7.50 25.91 18.33
C HIS A 172 7.23 26.28 16.86
N PRO A 173 7.19 27.58 16.51
CA PRO A 173 6.98 28.01 15.12
C PRO A 173 8.14 27.61 14.19
N ASP A 174 9.29 27.29 14.78
CA ASP A 174 10.51 26.74 14.18
C ASP A 174 11.26 25.92 15.24
N ASP A 175 12.51 25.53 14.96
CA ASP A 175 13.35 24.72 15.88
C ASP A 175 13.67 25.43 17.22
N ALA A 176 13.30 26.70 17.40
CA ALA A 176 13.53 27.47 18.61
C ALA A 176 12.23 27.70 19.40
N PRO A 177 12.07 27.12 20.61
CA PRO A 177 10.89 27.32 21.43
C PRO A 177 10.76 28.77 21.90
N ARG A 178 9.53 29.28 21.95
CA ARG A 178 9.21 30.65 22.39
C ARG A 178 8.07 30.62 23.40
N ALA A 179 8.30 31.20 24.57
CA ALA A 179 7.28 31.35 25.61
C ALA A 179 6.44 32.61 25.35
N TYR A 180 5.12 32.47 25.37
CA TYR A 180 4.16 33.57 25.25
C TYR A 180 3.13 33.52 26.38
N PRO A 181 2.76 34.67 26.97
CA PRO A 181 1.69 34.70 27.97
C PRO A 181 0.39 34.12 27.43
N LEU A 182 -0.32 33.32 28.24
CA LEU A 182 -1.60 32.73 27.83
C LEU A 182 -2.60 33.77 27.28
N SER A 183 -2.63 34.98 27.84
CA SER A 183 -3.49 36.07 27.39
C SER A 183 -3.12 36.63 26.02
N GLU A 184 -1.89 36.42 25.55
CA GLU A 184 -1.46 36.81 24.21
C GLU A 184 -1.80 35.72 23.18
N VAL A 185 -1.57 34.44 23.53
CA VAL A 185 -1.85 33.31 22.64
C VAL A 185 -3.36 33.08 22.51
N LEU A 186 -4.08 33.03 23.64
CA LEU A 186 -5.50 32.70 23.73
C LEU A 186 -6.26 33.82 24.50
N PRO A 187 -6.44 35.01 23.89
CA PRO A 187 -6.94 36.21 24.56
C PRO A 187 -8.43 36.16 24.97
N SER A 188 -9.25 35.39 24.25
CA SER A 188 -10.70 35.32 24.43
C SER A 188 -11.20 33.88 24.38
N GLY A 189 -12.19 33.57 25.23
CA GLY A 189 -12.90 32.30 25.23
C GLY A 189 -14.22 32.35 24.48
N PRO A 190 -14.92 31.21 24.35
CA PRO A 190 -16.17 31.11 23.62
C PRO A 190 -17.28 31.99 24.19
N ASN A 191 -18.24 32.36 23.33
CA ASN A 191 -19.43 33.12 23.70
C ASN A 191 -20.44 32.23 24.47
N LYS A 192 -21.35 32.83 25.26
CA LYS A 192 -22.23 32.28 26.34
C LYS A 192 -21.64 32.28 27.76
N SER A 193 -22.54 32.31 28.75
CA SER A 193 -22.33 32.50 30.20
C SER A 193 -21.61 31.33 30.92
N TRP A 194 -20.72 30.63 30.23
CA TRP A 194 -19.84 29.59 30.78
C TRP A 194 -18.53 30.15 31.35
N ARG A 195 -18.32 31.48 31.28
CA ARG A 195 -17.21 32.21 31.93
C ARG A 195 -17.17 32.03 33.47
N ARG A 196 -18.21 31.42 34.05
CA ARG A 196 -18.33 31.05 35.47
C ARG A 196 -18.85 29.61 35.67
N SER A 197 -18.64 28.74 34.67
CA SER A 197 -19.07 27.34 34.75
C SER A 197 -18.47 26.66 35.99
N THR A 198 -19.32 26.00 36.78
CA THR A 198 -18.87 25.13 37.88
C THR A 198 -18.43 23.75 37.38
N ALA A 199 -18.58 23.48 36.07
CA ALA A 199 -18.20 22.21 35.46
C ALA A 199 -16.69 21.93 35.63
N PRO A 200 -16.30 20.64 35.71
CA PRO A 200 -14.90 20.23 35.74
C PRO A 200 -14.09 20.79 34.57
N SER A 201 -12.77 20.94 34.78
CA SER A 201 -11.84 21.23 33.70
C SER A 201 -11.97 20.21 32.55
N PRO A 202 -11.82 20.63 31.28
CA PRO A 202 -11.82 19.69 30.16
C PRO A 202 -10.67 18.69 30.26
N ILE A 203 -9.45 19.18 30.48
CA ILE A 203 -8.25 18.35 30.65
C ILE A 203 -7.99 18.18 32.15
N CYS A 204 -8.15 16.95 32.65
CA CYS A 204 -7.94 16.63 34.06
C CYS A 204 -6.68 15.79 34.32
N HIS A 205 -6.25 15.00 33.34
CA HIS A 205 -5.17 14.02 33.49
C HIS A 205 -4.13 14.20 32.38
N TRP A 206 -2.86 13.96 32.69
CA TRP A 206 -1.72 14.11 31.78
C TRP A 206 -1.83 13.23 30.52
N CYS A 207 -2.53 12.09 30.61
CA CYS A 207 -2.75 11.16 29.49
C CYS A 207 -4.05 11.40 28.73
N GLN A 208 -4.80 12.47 29.04
CA GLN A 208 -6.14 12.70 28.50
C GLN A 208 -6.08 13.37 27.12
N LYS A 209 -6.34 12.59 26.07
CA LYS A 209 -6.32 13.06 24.68
C LYS A 209 -7.51 13.97 24.35
N ASN A 210 -7.30 14.94 23.45
CA ASN A 210 -8.29 15.94 23.06
C ASN A 210 -8.45 16.01 21.55
N PHE A 211 -9.71 15.95 21.09
CA PHE A 211 -10.08 15.94 19.68
C PHE A 211 -11.14 17.00 19.40
N LEU A 212 -11.03 17.65 18.25
CA LEU A 212 -12.02 18.59 17.73
C LEU A 212 -12.50 18.14 16.37
N ILE A 213 -13.82 18.08 16.19
CA ILE A 213 -14.45 17.76 14.91
C ILE A 213 -15.11 19.02 14.37
N LEU A 214 -14.57 19.58 13.29
CA LEU A 214 -15.05 20.81 12.67
C LEU A 214 -15.87 20.50 11.42
N LEU A 215 -17.19 20.65 11.50
CA LEU A 215 -18.10 20.47 10.37
C LEU A 215 -18.54 21.84 9.82
N THR A 216 -18.36 22.10 8.52
CA THR A 216 -18.78 23.37 7.90
C THR A 216 -19.19 23.27 6.43
N ASP A 217 -20.16 24.08 6.02
CA ASP A 217 -20.60 24.24 4.62
C ASP A 217 -20.15 25.57 3.98
N GLY A 218 -19.39 26.38 4.72
CA GLY A 218 -19.01 27.74 4.35
C GLY A 218 -17.49 27.96 4.23
N TRP A 219 -17.12 29.11 3.69
CA TRP A 219 -15.73 29.57 3.65
C TRP A 219 -15.35 30.19 5.00
N GLY A 220 -14.28 29.70 5.61
CA GLY A 220 -13.80 30.22 6.88
C GLY A 220 -13.16 31.58 6.76
N TRP A 221 -13.59 32.52 7.59
CA TRP A 221 -12.95 33.83 7.75
C TRP A 221 -12.66 34.13 9.23
N GLY A 222 -11.98 35.24 9.50
CA GLY A 222 -11.59 35.65 10.84
C GLY A 222 -10.09 35.81 11.01
N ASN A 223 -9.67 36.21 12.20
CA ASN A 223 -8.27 36.43 12.53
C ASN A 223 -7.94 35.77 13.87
N ALA A 224 -6.68 35.43 14.07
CA ALA A 224 -6.16 34.88 15.31
C ALA A 224 -5.29 35.93 16.02
N SER A 225 -4.91 35.62 17.26
CA SER A 225 -3.84 36.31 17.96
C SER A 225 -2.56 36.25 17.14
N ARG A 226 -1.69 37.25 17.34
CA ARG A 226 -0.44 37.35 16.60
C ARG A 226 0.43 36.09 16.75
N PRO A 227 0.63 35.51 17.95
CA PRO A 227 1.45 34.30 18.08
C PRO A 227 0.90 33.10 17.29
N LEU A 228 -0.42 32.88 17.29
CA LEU A 228 -1.02 31.75 16.58
C LEU A 228 -1.07 31.96 15.06
N ARG A 229 -1.29 33.20 14.61
CA ARG A 229 -1.29 33.53 13.17
C ARG A 229 0.11 33.40 12.57
N ASP A 230 1.13 33.81 13.32
CA ASP A 230 2.51 33.85 12.85
C ASP A 230 3.23 32.51 13.14
N TYR A 231 2.54 31.52 13.73
CA TYR A 231 3.09 30.22 14.14
C TYR A 231 3.66 29.41 12.97
N CYS A 232 2.96 29.38 11.83
CA CYS A 232 3.40 28.68 10.63
C CYS A 232 3.64 29.70 9.50
N PRO A 233 4.86 30.23 9.35
CA PRO A 233 5.16 31.24 8.32
C PRO A 233 4.95 30.74 6.89
N THR A 234 5.04 29.43 6.67
CA THR A 234 4.79 28.79 5.36
C THR A 234 3.30 28.54 5.10
N CYS A 235 2.44 28.69 6.10
CA CYS A 235 1.00 28.46 5.95
C CYS A 235 0.36 29.67 5.29
N TYR A 236 -0.33 29.47 4.18
CA TYR A 236 -0.95 30.55 3.40
C TYR A 236 -2.23 31.11 4.04
N HIS A 237 -2.73 30.51 5.12
CA HIS A 237 -3.97 30.93 5.79
C HIS A 237 -3.88 30.79 7.33
N PRO A 238 -4.38 31.77 8.11
CA PRO A 238 -4.33 31.75 9.57
C PRO A 238 -4.98 30.53 10.22
N LEU A 239 -6.05 29.98 9.62
CA LEU A 239 -6.72 28.77 10.12
C LEU A 239 -5.76 27.58 10.25
N ILE A 240 -4.91 27.38 9.24
CA ILE A 240 -3.94 26.29 9.19
C ILE A 240 -2.87 26.52 10.27
N SER A 241 -2.43 27.76 10.44
CA SER A 241 -1.46 28.15 11.46
C SER A 241 -1.99 27.91 12.88
N VAL A 242 -3.26 28.25 13.15
CA VAL A 242 -3.91 27.99 14.44
C VAL A 242 -4.03 26.49 14.71
N ALA A 243 -4.46 25.69 13.73
CA ALA A 243 -4.57 24.24 13.89
C ALA A 243 -3.21 23.59 14.15
N ALA A 244 -2.17 24.01 13.42
CA ALA A 244 -0.79 23.55 13.65
C ALA A 244 -0.32 23.86 15.07
N ALA A 245 -0.57 25.09 15.54
CA ALA A 245 -0.17 25.52 16.87
C ALA A 245 -0.89 24.71 17.96
N LEU A 246 -2.21 24.53 17.86
CA LEU A 246 -2.98 23.78 18.87
C LEU A 246 -2.64 22.28 18.90
N ASN A 247 -2.13 21.72 17.80
CA ASN A 247 -1.65 20.35 17.75
C ASN A 247 -0.24 20.17 18.34
N ASP A 248 0.54 21.25 18.49
CA ASP A 248 1.91 21.14 19.00
C ASP A 248 2.08 21.66 20.45
N ILE A 249 1.35 22.71 20.81
CA ILE A 249 1.42 23.32 22.15
C ILE A 249 0.81 22.37 23.18
N ASP A 250 1.46 22.22 24.33
CA ASP A 250 0.81 21.66 25.51
C ASP A 250 -0.19 22.67 26.10
N LEU A 251 -1.48 22.34 26.02
CA LEU A 251 -2.55 23.22 26.52
C LEU A 251 -2.63 23.22 28.06
N ARG A 252 -1.97 22.29 28.74
CA ARG A 252 -1.91 22.25 30.22
C ARG A 252 -0.49 21.92 30.71
N PRO A 253 0.47 22.87 30.56
CA PRO A 253 1.85 22.70 31.03
C PRO A 253 2.00 22.59 32.55
N ASP A 254 0.91 22.80 33.29
CA ASP A 254 0.86 22.52 34.72
C ASP A 254 0.62 21.02 35.03
N ILE A 255 0.30 20.19 34.03
CA ILE A 255 0.02 18.77 34.19
C ILE A 255 1.17 17.94 33.58
N ASP A 256 2.02 17.39 34.44
CA ASP A 256 3.15 16.55 34.04
C ASP A 256 2.87 15.04 34.20
N GLU A 257 3.71 14.21 33.56
CA GLU A 257 3.73 12.77 33.80
C GLU A 257 4.17 12.41 35.23
N PHE A 258 4.01 11.14 35.60
CA PHE A 258 4.39 10.65 36.94
C PHE A 258 5.89 10.80 37.26
N ASP A 259 6.74 10.87 36.23
CA ASP A 259 8.19 11.06 36.36
C ASP A 259 8.63 12.53 36.26
N GLY A 260 7.68 13.46 36.10
CA GLY A 260 7.93 14.89 35.94
C GLY A 260 8.39 15.29 34.54
N SER A 261 8.30 14.40 33.54
CA SER A 261 8.47 14.76 32.14
C SER A 261 7.23 15.46 31.57
N GLU A 262 7.44 16.30 30.56
CA GLU A 262 6.41 17.09 29.90
C GLU A 262 5.50 16.18 29.05
N SER A 263 4.18 16.24 29.26
CA SER A 263 3.18 15.55 28.44
C SER A 263 2.36 16.56 27.63
N LYS A 264 2.34 16.40 26.30
CA LYS A 264 1.57 17.30 25.43
C LYS A 264 0.07 17.03 25.51
N ASN A 265 -0.67 17.87 26.23
CA ASN A 265 -2.13 17.92 26.17
C ASN A 265 -2.59 18.78 24.99
N ASN A 266 -2.21 18.37 23.78
CA ASN A 266 -2.53 19.06 22.53
C ASN A 266 -3.95 18.76 22.03
N LEU A 267 -4.34 19.37 20.90
CA LEU A 267 -5.65 19.22 20.27
C LEU A 267 -5.53 18.75 18.82
N VAL A 268 -5.99 17.52 18.56
CA VAL A 268 -6.12 16.97 17.21
C VAL A 268 -7.38 17.50 16.53
N THR A 269 -7.27 18.01 15.30
CA THR A 269 -8.35 18.68 14.57
C THR A 269 -8.77 17.94 13.31
N TYR A 270 -9.99 17.40 13.29
CA TYR A 270 -10.66 16.86 12.11
C TYR A 270 -11.49 17.93 11.43
N THR A 271 -11.58 17.87 10.10
CA THR A 271 -12.43 18.78 9.33
C THR A 271 -13.35 18.01 8.39
N ILE A 272 -14.61 18.43 8.31
CA ILE A 272 -15.60 17.91 7.37
C ILE A 272 -16.13 19.07 6.55
N GLY A 273 -15.85 19.05 5.24
CA GLY A 273 -16.46 19.95 4.27
C GLY A 273 -17.81 19.41 3.85
N PHE A 274 -18.90 20.01 4.35
CA PHE A 274 -20.26 19.60 4.02
C PHE A 274 -20.79 20.40 2.85
N HIS A 275 -21.06 19.73 1.73
CA HIS A 275 -21.39 20.36 0.45
C HIS A 275 -20.38 21.41 -0.03
N THR A 276 -19.12 21.27 0.38
CA THR A 276 -18.02 22.14 0.02
C THR A 276 -16.72 21.34 0.05
N SER A 277 -15.96 21.40 -1.04
CA SER A 277 -14.60 20.88 -1.11
C SER A 277 -13.64 22.07 -0.99
N GLN A 278 -12.75 22.04 -0.01
CA GLN A 278 -11.83 23.15 0.26
C GLN A 278 -10.43 22.64 0.61
N THR A 279 -9.46 23.00 -0.23
CA THR A 279 -8.02 22.81 0.05
C THR A 279 -7.65 23.35 1.43
N LEU A 280 -8.28 24.45 1.84
CA LEU A 280 -8.07 25.05 3.16
C LEU A 280 -8.40 24.08 4.32
N LEU A 281 -9.55 23.40 4.28
CA LEU A 281 -9.96 22.46 5.33
C LEU A 281 -9.08 21.21 5.34
N LYS A 282 -8.69 20.73 4.15
CA LYS A 282 -7.77 19.61 4.00
C LYS A 282 -6.41 19.89 4.64
N GLU A 283 -5.80 21.02 4.32
CA GLU A 283 -4.52 21.42 4.91
C GLU A 283 -4.65 21.74 6.42
N THR A 284 -5.81 22.26 6.85
CA THR A 284 -6.10 22.50 8.27
C THR A 284 -6.12 21.19 9.06
N ALA A 285 -6.81 20.15 8.58
CA ALA A 285 -6.82 18.84 9.25
C ALA A 285 -5.41 18.22 9.28
N LYS A 286 -4.72 18.22 8.14
CA LYS A 286 -3.35 17.68 8.02
C LYS A 286 -2.39 18.33 9.02
N LYS A 287 -2.42 19.66 9.14
CA LYS A 287 -1.55 20.40 10.07
C LYS A 287 -2.03 20.29 11.53
N GLY A 288 -3.32 20.12 11.74
CA GLY A 288 -3.91 19.85 13.05
C GLY A 288 -3.84 18.40 13.51
N GLY A 289 -3.10 17.52 12.81
CA GLY A 289 -2.91 16.11 13.19
C GLY A 289 -4.11 15.19 12.91
N GLY A 290 -5.16 15.68 12.25
CA GLY A 290 -6.40 14.92 12.00
C GLY A 290 -6.68 14.63 10.52
N LEU A 291 -7.83 14.02 10.27
CA LEU A 291 -8.31 13.64 8.94
C LEU A 291 -9.32 14.65 8.35
N TYR A 292 -9.33 14.74 7.02
CA TYR A 292 -10.29 15.54 6.25
C TYR A 292 -11.29 14.65 5.53
N PHE A 293 -12.56 15.04 5.58
CA PHE A 293 -13.64 14.38 4.86
C PHE A 293 -14.51 15.38 4.08
N GLU A 294 -15.09 14.90 3.00
CA GLU A 294 -16.13 15.59 2.23
C GLU A 294 -17.42 14.80 2.33
N ALA A 295 -18.54 15.52 2.41
CA ALA A 295 -19.87 14.89 2.39
C ALA A 295 -20.86 15.79 1.68
N ASP A 296 -21.71 15.20 0.83
CA ASP A 296 -22.77 15.90 0.09
C ASP A 296 -24.17 15.48 0.51
N ASN A 297 -24.30 14.57 1.48
CA ASN A 297 -25.58 14.12 2.02
C ASN A 297 -25.43 13.49 3.41
N GLU A 298 -26.55 13.19 4.07
CA GLU A 298 -26.61 12.62 5.42
C GLU A 298 -25.87 11.27 5.54
N ALA A 299 -25.90 10.43 4.50
CA ALA A 299 -25.27 9.12 4.54
C ALA A 299 -23.73 9.23 4.51
N GLU A 300 -23.21 10.06 3.61
CA GLU A 300 -21.78 10.39 3.55
C GLU A 300 -21.31 11.09 4.82
N LEU A 301 -22.14 11.98 5.38
CA LEU A 301 -21.81 12.66 6.62
C LEU A 301 -21.73 11.68 7.81
N LYS A 302 -22.67 10.71 7.90
CA LYS A 302 -22.59 9.62 8.88
C LYS A 302 -21.35 8.76 8.67
N ALA A 303 -20.96 8.48 7.43
CA ALA A 303 -19.75 7.72 7.13
C ALA A 303 -18.48 8.48 7.54
N ALA A 304 -18.40 9.78 7.25
CA ALA A 304 -17.30 10.65 7.66
C ALA A 304 -17.16 10.69 9.19
N PHE A 305 -18.25 10.94 9.90
CA PHE A 305 -18.26 10.90 11.36
C PHE A 305 -17.89 9.51 11.90
N GLY A 306 -18.39 8.42 11.31
CA GLY A 306 -18.01 7.06 11.69
C GLY A 306 -16.51 6.81 11.58
N LYS A 307 -15.89 7.24 10.48
CA LYS A 307 -14.43 7.14 10.26
C LYS A 307 -13.62 7.99 11.24
N ILE A 308 -14.11 9.19 11.56
CA ILE A 308 -13.52 10.01 12.62
C ILE A 308 -13.64 9.31 13.98
N GLY A 309 -14.77 8.68 14.27
CA GLY A 309 -14.96 7.90 15.50
C GLY A 309 -13.98 6.73 15.61
N GLU A 310 -13.77 5.98 14.52
CA GLU A 310 -12.77 4.91 14.44
C GLU A 310 -11.35 5.44 14.71
N ASP A 311 -10.98 6.56 14.07
CA ASP A 311 -9.66 7.17 14.21
C ASP A 311 -9.42 7.74 15.62
N ILE A 312 -10.42 8.40 16.23
CA ILE A 312 -10.36 8.86 17.62
C ILE A 312 -10.21 7.66 18.57
N LEU A 313 -10.99 6.60 18.37
CA LEU A 313 -10.87 5.39 19.17
C LEU A 313 -9.47 4.78 19.03
N ALA A 314 -8.85 4.87 17.87
CA ALA A 314 -7.48 4.42 17.65
C ALA A 314 -6.41 5.30 18.34
N HIS A 315 -6.56 6.63 18.34
CA HIS A 315 -5.66 7.56 19.06
C HIS A 315 -5.74 7.46 20.59
N THR A 316 -6.89 7.02 21.10
CA THR A 316 -7.18 6.91 22.54
C THR A 316 -6.82 5.54 23.11
N SER A 317 -6.36 4.71 22.20
CA SER A 317 -6.00 3.34 22.36
C SER A 317 -4.50 3.22 22.11
N GLY A 318 -3.71 3.09 23.17
CA GLY A 318 -2.72 2.02 23.14
C GLY A 318 -3.50 0.70 23.21
N SER A 319 -4.31 0.40 22.18
CA SER A 319 -5.31 -0.67 22.28
C SER A 319 -4.55 -1.97 22.27
N ALA A 320 -4.74 -2.77 23.30
CA ALA A 320 -4.47 -4.18 23.17
C ALA A 320 -5.46 -4.74 22.13
N SER A 321 -5.00 -5.10 20.93
CA SER A 321 -5.84 -5.71 19.89
C SER A 321 -6.31 -7.11 20.30
N ALA A 322 -5.52 -7.80 21.14
CA ALA A 322 -5.88 -9.08 21.74
C ALA A 322 -4.97 -9.47 22.92
N ALA A 323 -5.45 -10.41 23.73
CA ALA A 323 -4.70 -11.08 24.77
C ALA A 323 -4.68 -12.59 24.52
N THR A 324 -3.49 -13.18 24.48
CA THR A 324 -3.28 -14.63 24.32
C THR A 324 -2.52 -15.20 25.50
N PHE A 325 -2.86 -16.42 25.89
CA PHE A 325 -2.24 -17.11 27.04
C PHE A 325 -1.45 -18.33 26.58
N SER A 326 -0.41 -18.68 27.34
CA SER A 326 0.39 -19.88 27.07
C SER A 326 -0.35 -21.20 27.33
N THR A 327 -1.49 -21.15 28.03
CA THR A 327 -2.27 -22.32 28.46
C THR A 327 -3.77 -22.05 28.35
N SER A 328 -4.56 -23.11 28.17
CA SER A 328 -6.03 -23.04 28.23
C SER A 328 -6.57 -22.97 29.67
N LEU A 329 -5.71 -23.21 30.67
CA LEU A 329 -6.03 -23.17 32.09
C LEU A 329 -5.30 -21.97 32.71
N LEU A 330 -6.04 -20.98 33.20
CA LEU A 330 -5.48 -19.75 33.75
C LEU A 330 -5.12 -19.95 35.22
N GLN A 331 -3.83 -19.84 35.55
CA GLN A 331 -3.32 -19.94 36.91
C GLN A 331 -2.24 -18.88 37.14
N SER A 332 -1.85 -18.67 38.40
CA SER A 332 -0.72 -17.80 38.71
C SER A 332 0.53 -18.30 37.99
N GLY A 333 1.23 -17.39 37.31
CA GLY A 333 2.41 -17.70 36.51
C GLY A 333 2.14 -18.09 35.06
N THR A 334 0.88 -18.16 34.61
CA THR A 334 0.56 -18.28 33.16
C THR A 334 1.13 -17.07 32.41
N ASP A 335 1.83 -17.32 31.30
CA ASP A 335 2.35 -16.26 30.44
C ASP A 335 1.19 -15.67 29.62
N LEU A 336 1.16 -14.33 29.58
CA LEU A 336 0.20 -13.50 28.86
C LEU A 336 0.96 -12.75 27.76
N TYR A 337 0.41 -12.72 26.56
CA TYR A 337 0.93 -11.98 25.41
C TYR A 337 -0.15 -10.98 24.96
N LEU A 338 0.16 -9.69 25.04
CA LEU A 338 -0.71 -8.60 24.64
C LEU A 338 -0.20 -8.02 23.34
N THR A 339 -1.03 -8.02 22.30
CA THR A 339 -0.72 -7.30 21.06
C THR A 339 -1.23 -5.87 21.17
N THR A 340 -0.42 -4.88 20.84
CA THR A 340 -0.83 -3.47 20.83
C THR A 340 -0.64 -2.85 19.46
N PHE A 341 -1.38 -1.79 19.17
CA PHE A 341 -1.17 -0.94 17.98
C PHE A 341 -1.27 0.54 18.35
N ASN A 342 -0.63 1.38 17.53
CA ASN A 342 -0.71 2.83 17.54
C ASN A 342 -0.88 3.32 16.10
N THR A 343 -2.02 3.94 15.81
CA THR A 343 -2.36 4.45 14.47
C THR A 343 -1.73 5.79 14.13
N GLU A 344 -1.24 6.54 15.13
CA GLU A 344 -0.52 7.79 14.91
C GLU A 344 0.82 7.52 14.21
N HIS A 345 1.48 6.41 14.58
CA HIS A 345 2.82 6.06 14.11
C HIS A 345 2.87 4.76 13.29
N TRP A 346 1.74 4.09 13.09
CA TRP A 346 1.64 2.77 12.46
C TRP A 346 2.60 1.75 13.09
N THR A 347 2.70 1.78 14.42
CA THR A 347 3.57 0.90 15.21
C THR A 347 2.75 -0.10 16.01
N GLY A 348 3.31 -1.28 16.25
CA GLY A 348 2.70 -2.33 17.05
C GLY A 348 3.69 -2.98 17.99
N ASP A 349 3.18 -3.71 18.98
CA ASP A 349 4.03 -4.47 19.90
C ASP A 349 3.37 -5.78 20.34
N VAL A 350 4.19 -6.74 20.73
CA VAL A 350 3.78 -7.90 21.54
C VAL A 350 4.46 -7.79 22.89
N ILE A 351 3.67 -7.50 23.93
CA ILE A 351 4.15 -7.38 25.29
C ILE A 351 3.87 -8.69 26.03
N ALA A 352 4.92 -9.34 26.52
CA ALA A 352 4.77 -10.53 27.35
C ALA A 352 4.79 -10.17 28.84
N GLY A 353 3.82 -10.68 29.60
CA GLY A 353 3.76 -10.58 31.05
C GLY A 353 3.40 -11.93 31.68
N ARG A 354 3.20 -11.94 33.01
CA ARG A 354 2.69 -13.10 33.74
C ARG A 354 1.52 -12.73 34.62
N LEU A 355 0.56 -13.64 34.77
CA LEU A 355 -0.54 -13.44 35.71
C LEU A 355 -0.04 -13.59 37.16
N ASP A 356 -0.38 -12.62 38.00
CA ASP A 356 -0.17 -12.68 39.44
C ASP A 356 -1.14 -13.66 40.13
N ALA A 357 -0.98 -13.88 41.43
CA ALA A 357 -1.85 -14.77 42.20
C ALA A 357 -3.33 -14.34 42.25
N LYS A 358 -3.64 -13.11 41.81
CA LYS A 358 -4.98 -12.53 41.73
C LYS A 358 -5.49 -12.47 40.28
N GLY A 359 -4.79 -13.08 39.32
CA GLY A 359 -5.17 -13.09 37.91
C GLY A 359 -4.93 -11.76 37.18
N ARG A 360 -4.13 -10.85 37.74
CA ARG A 360 -3.80 -9.56 37.12
C ARG A 360 -2.48 -9.65 36.33
N PRO A 361 -2.34 -8.95 35.20
CA PRO A 361 -1.06 -8.83 34.51
C PRO A 361 0.01 -8.24 35.43
N GLY A 362 1.12 -8.95 35.59
CA GLY A 362 2.36 -8.46 36.20
C GLY A 362 3.18 -7.61 35.23
N PRO A 363 4.37 -7.13 35.64
CA PRO A 363 5.23 -6.30 34.80
C PRO A 363 5.64 -7.02 33.51
N ALA A 364 5.90 -6.23 32.46
CA ALA A 364 6.38 -6.74 31.19
C ALA A 364 7.73 -7.46 31.36
N ARG A 365 7.82 -8.67 30.82
CA ARG A 365 9.04 -9.49 30.73
C ARG A 365 9.87 -9.10 29.52
N TRP A 366 9.21 -8.84 28.40
CA TRP A 366 9.83 -8.40 27.15
C TRP A 366 8.78 -7.72 26.25
N SER A 367 9.27 -6.88 25.34
CA SER A 367 8.53 -6.23 24.25
C SER A 367 9.16 -6.70 22.93
N ALA A 368 8.34 -7.19 22.01
CA ALA A 368 8.83 -7.68 20.71
C ALA A 368 9.37 -6.53 19.85
N ALA A 369 8.69 -5.38 19.84
CA ALA A 369 9.13 -4.17 19.15
C ALA A 369 10.52 -3.73 19.66
N HIS A 370 10.67 -3.63 20.98
CA HIS A 370 11.96 -3.28 21.59
C HIS A 370 13.08 -4.27 21.23
N GLN A 371 12.80 -5.58 21.27
CA GLN A 371 13.79 -6.60 20.91
C GLN A 371 14.19 -6.53 19.43
N LEU A 372 13.22 -6.24 18.55
CA LEU A 372 13.46 -6.14 17.11
C LEU A 372 14.28 -4.88 16.77
N ASP A 373 13.94 -3.73 17.35
CA ASP A 373 14.64 -2.46 17.12
C ASP A 373 16.10 -2.46 17.59
N HIS A 374 16.41 -3.26 18.62
CA HIS A 374 17.76 -3.39 19.17
C HIS A 374 18.55 -4.57 18.58
N ALA A 375 18.01 -5.26 17.57
CA ALA A 375 18.75 -6.29 16.85
C ALA A 375 19.88 -5.66 16.02
N SER A 376 21.12 -6.09 16.24
CA SER A 376 22.31 -5.36 15.77
C SER A 376 22.68 -5.55 14.29
N ASP A 377 22.08 -6.50 13.56
CA ASP A 377 22.45 -6.75 12.16
C ASP A 377 21.28 -7.29 11.28
N PRO A 378 20.74 -6.47 10.35
CA PRO A 378 19.73 -6.88 9.38
C PRO A 378 20.12 -8.09 8.52
N GLU A 379 21.41 -8.36 8.27
CA GLU A 379 21.87 -9.51 7.46
C GLU A 379 21.76 -10.84 8.22
N THR A 380 21.71 -10.79 9.55
CA THR A 380 21.53 -11.96 10.43
C THR A 380 20.07 -12.33 10.68
N ARG A 381 19.13 -11.43 10.35
CA ARG A 381 17.68 -11.66 10.50
C ARG A 381 17.20 -12.79 9.59
N THR A 382 16.57 -13.82 10.15
CA THR A 382 16.03 -14.94 9.36
C THR A 382 14.72 -14.50 8.72
N MET A 383 14.73 -14.27 7.41
CA MET A 383 13.55 -13.81 6.66
C MET A 383 13.34 -14.68 5.44
N LEU A 384 12.09 -15.07 5.22
CA LEU A 384 11.67 -15.90 4.09
C LEU A 384 10.59 -15.18 3.28
N THR A 385 10.52 -15.51 2.00
CA THR A 385 9.40 -15.12 1.14
C THR A 385 8.99 -16.25 0.21
N TRP A 386 7.78 -16.21 -0.32
CA TRP A 386 7.30 -17.18 -1.30
C TRP A 386 7.85 -16.87 -2.70
N ASN A 387 8.32 -17.89 -3.41
CA ASN A 387 8.65 -17.84 -4.83
C ASN A 387 7.71 -18.75 -5.62
N SER A 388 7.05 -18.20 -6.64
CA SER A 388 6.19 -18.92 -7.58
C SER A 388 6.87 -19.31 -8.90
N GLU A 389 8.09 -18.85 -9.16
CA GLU A 389 8.80 -19.13 -10.41
C GLU A 389 9.46 -20.52 -10.39
N ASP A 390 9.18 -21.33 -11.42
CA ASP A 390 9.80 -22.64 -11.68
C ASP A 390 11.24 -22.54 -12.23
N THR A 391 11.66 -21.35 -12.65
CA THR A 391 12.95 -21.11 -13.31
C THR A 391 13.92 -20.32 -12.43
N PRO A 392 15.18 -20.76 -12.30
CA PRO A 392 16.17 -20.06 -11.48
C PRO A 392 16.56 -18.69 -12.05
N PRO A 393 16.88 -17.68 -11.22
CA PRO A 393 17.31 -16.37 -11.69
C PRO A 393 18.54 -16.48 -12.59
N VAL A 394 18.42 -15.94 -13.80
CA VAL A 394 19.53 -15.72 -14.73
C VAL A 394 20.52 -14.80 -14.03
N SER A 395 21.82 -15.13 -14.09
CA SER A 395 22.87 -14.39 -13.37
C SER A 395 22.78 -12.88 -13.64
N THR A 396 22.64 -12.12 -12.57
CA THR A 396 22.49 -10.67 -12.55
C THR A 396 23.79 -9.99 -12.97
N CYS A 397 23.79 -9.53 -14.22
CA CYS A 397 24.76 -8.62 -14.83
C CYS A 397 26.10 -9.28 -15.26
N PRO A 398 26.52 -9.16 -16.53
CA PRO A 398 27.84 -9.61 -16.97
C PRO A 398 28.93 -8.80 -16.24
N GLY A 399 29.79 -9.47 -15.46
CA GLY A 399 30.98 -8.82 -14.90
C GLY A 399 31.46 -9.28 -13.52
N SER A 400 30.72 -10.14 -12.78
CA SER A 400 31.24 -10.70 -11.53
C SER A 400 31.59 -12.18 -11.67
N SER A 401 32.81 -12.49 -11.26
CA SER A 401 33.51 -13.76 -11.41
C SER A 401 32.82 -14.96 -10.76
N LYS A 402 32.91 -16.10 -11.46
CA LYS A 402 32.75 -17.49 -10.99
C LYS A 402 31.46 -17.82 -10.23
N ALA A 403 30.49 -18.32 -10.99
CA ALA A 403 29.34 -19.06 -10.47
C ALA A 403 29.80 -20.26 -9.62
N SER A 404 29.59 -20.20 -8.30
CA SER A 404 29.50 -21.41 -7.49
C SER A 404 28.09 -21.98 -7.61
N THR A 405 28.02 -23.25 -7.99
CA THR A 405 26.81 -24.08 -8.06
C THR A 405 26.12 -24.19 -6.70
N ALA A 406 25.18 -23.27 -6.41
CA ALA A 406 24.17 -23.47 -5.37
C ALA A 406 22.80 -23.50 -6.06
N SER A 407 22.07 -24.60 -5.84
CA SER A 407 20.71 -24.88 -6.30
C SER A 407 19.80 -23.66 -6.18
N LYS A 408 19.65 -22.93 -7.28
CA LYS A 408 18.84 -21.71 -7.40
C LYS A 408 17.35 -22.04 -7.32
N ALA A 409 16.60 -21.13 -6.68
CA ALA A 409 15.23 -21.23 -6.20
C ALA A 409 14.29 -22.23 -6.93
N ARG A 410 13.63 -23.09 -6.15
CA ARG A 410 12.46 -23.90 -6.57
C ARG A 410 11.17 -23.20 -6.11
N PRO A 411 9.99 -23.53 -6.65
CA PRO A 411 8.72 -23.07 -6.08
C PRO A 411 8.64 -23.42 -4.59
N GLY A 412 8.35 -22.43 -3.74
CA GLY A 412 8.43 -22.60 -2.29
C GLY A 412 8.92 -21.37 -1.53
N GLY A 413 9.17 -21.54 -0.24
CA GLY A 413 9.80 -20.51 0.59
C GLY A 413 11.30 -20.36 0.27
N VAL A 414 11.73 -19.15 -0.07
CA VAL A 414 13.12 -18.78 -0.35
C VAL A 414 13.65 -17.75 0.66
N PRO A 415 14.97 -17.70 0.93
CA PRO A 415 15.55 -16.62 1.74
C PRO A 415 15.28 -15.25 1.13
N PHE A 416 14.87 -14.27 1.95
CA PHE A 416 14.67 -12.87 1.54
C PHE A 416 16.02 -12.14 1.42
N ARG A 417 16.81 -12.57 0.43
CA ARG A 417 18.17 -12.09 0.09
C ARG A 417 18.26 -11.93 -1.41
N TRP A 418 18.92 -10.87 -1.87
CA TRP A 418 18.93 -10.45 -3.28
C TRP A 418 19.14 -11.61 -4.27
N ASP A 419 20.16 -12.44 -4.05
CA ASP A 419 20.54 -13.53 -4.98
C ASP A 419 19.60 -14.74 -4.98
N TYR A 420 18.67 -14.81 -4.02
CA TYR A 420 17.66 -15.87 -3.88
C TYR A 420 16.27 -15.43 -4.34
N LEU A 421 16.07 -14.13 -4.56
CA LEU A 421 14.79 -13.58 -5.02
C LEU A 421 14.55 -13.89 -6.49
N SER A 422 13.26 -14.04 -6.84
CA SER A 422 12.81 -14.19 -8.22
C SER A 422 13.02 -12.91 -9.03
N THR A 423 12.88 -13.00 -10.35
CA THR A 423 13.02 -11.82 -11.22
C THR A 423 11.95 -10.77 -10.88
N LEU A 424 10.71 -11.21 -10.65
CA LEU A 424 9.61 -10.31 -10.25
C LEU A 424 9.85 -9.65 -8.90
N GLN A 425 10.38 -10.38 -7.93
CA GLN A 425 10.68 -9.84 -6.59
C GLN A 425 11.82 -8.81 -6.62
N GLN A 426 12.86 -9.06 -7.44
CA GLN A 426 13.92 -8.08 -7.67
C GLN A 426 13.38 -6.83 -8.38
N ARG A 427 12.50 -6.99 -9.38
CA ARG A 427 11.85 -5.87 -10.08
C ARG A 427 11.00 -5.01 -9.16
N ASP A 428 10.22 -5.65 -8.29
CA ASP A 428 9.45 -4.95 -7.24
C ASP A 428 10.39 -4.10 -6.39
N LEU A 429 11.44 -4.68 -5.79
CA LEU A 429 12.38 -3.95 -4.92
C LEU A 429 13.08 -2.77 -5.59
N LEU A 430 13.22 -2.74 -6.91
CA LEU A 430 13.81 -1.60 -7.59
C LEU A 430 12.90 -0.39 -7.59
N GLY A 431 11.61 -0.59 -7.32
CA GLY A 431 10.56 0.40 -7.42
C GLY A 431 10.49 0.88 -8.85
N GLN A 432 9.32 0.86 -9.47
CA GLN A 432 9.16 1.70 -10.65
C GLN A 432 9.23 3.15 -10.16
N ALA A 433 10.45 3.70 -10.09
CA ALA A 433 10.61 5.07 -10.51
C ALA A 433 10.01 5.07 -11.92
N SER A 434 8.76 5.52 -12.05
CA SER A 434 8.38 6.17 -13.27
C SER A 434 9.48 7.20 -13.45
N ALA A 435 10.40 6.92 -14.35
CA ALA A 435 11.29 7.92 -14.86
C ALA A 435 10.36 8.93 -15.54
N SER A 436 9.82 9.86 -14.75
CA SER A 436 9.01 10.94 -15.27
C SER A 436 10.00 11.85 -15.98
N GLY A 437 9.99 11.78 -17.30
CA GLY A 437 10.90 12.49 -18.17
C GLY A 437 10.93 11.79 -19.51
N ASN A 438 10.91 12.57 -20.59
CA ASN A 438 10.94 12.02 -21.93
C ASN A 438 12.10 11.03 -22.08
N LEU A 439 11.87 9.90 -22.76
CA LEU A 439 12.95 9.03 -23.23
C LEU A 439 14.14 9.85 -23.77
N VAL A 440 15.33 9.52 -23.28
CA VAL A 440 16.57 10.20 -23.62
C VAL A 440 17.09 9.63 -24.93
N TYR A 441 17.29 10.49 -25.93
CA TYR A 441 17.98 10.10 -27.15
C TYR A 441 19.43 9.72 -26.83
N GLU A 442 19.85 8.51 -27.24
CA GLU A 442 21.22 8.07 -27.07
C GLU A 442 22.04 8.20 -28.35
N ARG A 443 21.52 7.65 -29.45
CA ARG A 443 22.23 7.58 -30.73
C ARG A 443 21.32 7.18 -31.88
N LYS A 444 21.90 7.25 -33.08
CA LYS A 444 21.29 6.77 -34.32
C LYS A 444 22.33 6.10 -35.22
N TRP A 445 21.88 5.18 -36.05
CA TRP A 445 22.68 4.58 -37.11
C TRP A 445 21.82 4.30 -38.34
N GLY A 446 22.47 4.15 -39.49
CA GLY A 446 21.79 4.02 -40.77
C GLY A 446 21.90 5.26 -41.66
N ARG A 447 21.82 5.01 -42.96
CA ARG A 447 21.66 6.00 -44.03
C ARG A 447 21.03 5.32 -45.24
N ALA A 448 20.51 6.09 -46.19
CA ALA A 448 19.96 5.55 -47.43
C ALA A 448 21.00 4.68 -48.19
N GLY A 449 20.58 3.50 -48.65
CA GLY A 449 21.39 2.61 -49.48
C GLY A 449 21.09 1.13 -49.25
N SER A 450 21.91 0.25 -49.84
CA SER A 450 21.75 -1.21 -49.80
C SER A 450 22.96 -1.96 -49.24
N GLY A 451 24.00 -1.25 -48.81
CA GLY A 451 25.16 -1.85 -48.14
C GLY A 451 24.90 -2.16 -46.65
N ASN A 452 25.83 -2.86 -46.01
CA ASN A 452 25.75 -3.17 -44.57
C ASN A 452 25.55 -1.89 -43.73
N GLY A 453 24.53 -1.88 -42.87
CA GLY A 453 24.16 -0.73 -42.05
C GLY A 453 23.55 0.44 -42.83
N GLN A 454 23.17 0.25 -44.10
CA GLN A 454 22.39 1.19 -44.89
C GLN A 454 20.99 0.63 -45.08
N PHE A 455 19.99 1.50 -45.17
CA PHE A 455 18.60 1.09 -45.27
C PHE A 455 17.92 1.67 -46.52
N GLY A 456 17.19 0.82 -47.23
CA GLY A 456 16.27 1.23 -48.30
C GLY A 456 15.03 1.85 -47.68
N LEU A 457 14.33 1.08 -46.85
CA LEU A 457 13.22 1.53 -46.04
C LEU A 457 13.13 0.67 -44.77
N PRO A 458 13.75 1.10 -43.64
CA PRO A 458 13.68 0.33 -42.40
C PRO A 458 12.25 0.40 -41.88
N PHE A 459 11.56 -0.72 -41.95
CA PHE A 459 10.11 -0.78 -41.82
C PHE A 459 9.68 -1.24 -40.44
N ASP A 460 10.42 -2.16 -39.84
CA ASP A 460 10.13 -2.69 -38.52
C ASP A 460 11.39 -3.14 -37.79
N VAL A 461 11.29 -3.28 -36.48
CA VAL A 461 12.43 -3.61 -35.62
C VAL A 461 12.00 -4.56 -34.51
N ALA A 462 12.86 -5.51 -34.16
CA ALA A 462 12.71 -6.41 -33.01
C ALA A 462 14.05 -6.58 -32.29
N THR A 463 14.01 -7.11 -31.07
CA THR A 463 15.21 -7.38 -30.26
C THR A 463 15.23 -8.82 -29.76
N ASP A 464 16.41 -9.42 -29.65
CA ASP A 464 16.58 -10.71 -28.96
C ASP A 464 16.88 -10.52 -27.46
N SER A 465 16.93 -11.63 -26.73
CA SER A 465 17.22 -11.67 -25.29
C SER A 465 18.57 -11.07 -24.89
N LYS A 466 19.48 -10.85 -25.85
CA LYS A 466 20.80 -10.25 -25.65
C LYS A 466 20.86 -8.78 -26.07
N GLY A 467 19.74 -8.22 -26.51
CA GLY A 467 19.65 -6.84 -26.97
C GLY A 467 20.21 -6.60 -28.37
N ASN A 468 20.45 -7.65 -29.17
CA ASN A 468 20.73 -7.44 -30.59
C ASN A 468 19.47 -6.93 -31.28
N VAL A 469 19.64 -6.03 -32.24
CA VAL A 469 18.56 -5.33 -32.93
C VAL A 469 18.42 -5.89 -34.33
N TYR A 470 17.24 -6.38 -34.67
CA TYR A 470 16.90 -6.90 -36.00
C TYR A 470 16.02 -5.88 -36.71
N VAL A 471 16.42 -5.47 -37.91
CA VAL A 471 15.73 -4.45 -38.69
C VAL A 471 15.27 -5.08 -40.00
N VAL A 472 13.97 -5.00 -40.26
CA VAL A 472 13.39 -5.33 -41.56
C VAL A 472 13.60 -4.16 -42.50
N ASP A 473 14.29 -4.41 -43.61
CA ASP A 473 14.50 -3.45 -44.67
C ASP A 473 13.63 -3.81 -45.88
N TYR A 474 12.52 -3.10 -46.01
CA TYR A 474 11.45 -3.44 -46.93
C TYR A 474 11.91 -3.38 -48.39
N ASP A 475 12.51 -2.25 -48.81
CA ASP A 475 12.92 -2.03 -50.20
C ASP A 475 14.14 -2.87 -50.60
N ASN A 476 15.00 -3.24 -49.64
CA ASN A 476 16.15 -4.10 -49.89
C ASN A 476 15.85 -5.60 -49.71
N HIS A 477 14.61 -5.97 -49.36
CA HIS A 477 14.17 -7.37 -49.24
C HIS A 477 14.99 -8.19 -48.23
N LEU A 478 15.44 -7.59 -47.14
CA LEU A 478 16.38 -8.24 -46.21
C LEU A 478 16.11 -7.91 -44.75
N VAL A 479 16.72 -8.69 -43.85
CA VAL A 479 16.83 -8.39 -42.42
C VAL A 479 18.29 -8.12 -42.10
N GLN A 480 18.56 -7.02 -41.41
CA GLN A 480 19.89 -6.71 -40.85
C GLN A 480 19.89 -6.85 -39.34
N LYS A 481 20.93 -7.47 -38.80
CA LYS A 481 21.17 -7.63 -37.36
C LYS A 481 22.30 -6.71 -36.91
N PHE A 482 22.07 -6.02 -35.81
CA PHE A 482 23.02 -5.12 -35.16
C PHE A 482 23.20 -5.53 -33.70
N ASP A 483 24.30 -5.12 -33.08
CA ASP A 483 24.38 -5.09 -31.61
C ASP A 483 23.49 -3.97 -31.05
N ARG A 484 23.39 -3.91 -29.71
CA ARG A 484 22.57 -2.92 -28.99
C ARG A 484 22.98 -1.46 -29.26
N ASP A 485 24.20 -1.25 -29.74
CA ASP A 485 24.82 0.06 -29.93
C ASP A 485 24.88 0.50 -31.40
N GLY A 486 24.32 -0.33 -32.30
CA GLY A 486 24.15 -0.05 -33.72
C GLY A 486 25.28 -0.57 -34.61
N SER A 487 26.20 -1.38 -34.10
CA SER A 487 27.24 -2.02 -34.93
C SER A 487 26.62 -3.15 -35.74
N PHE A 488 26.86 -3.15 -37.05
CA PHE A 488 26.38 -4.22 -37.93
C PHE A 488 27.02 -5.57 -37.57
N LEU A 489 26.20 -6.62 -37.45
CA LEU A 489 26.64 -7.98 -37.17
C LEU A 489 26.50 -8.88 -38.38
N THR A 490 25.30 -8.97 -38.96
CA THR A 490 25.02 -9.82 -40.12
C THR A 490 23.74 -9.38 -40.84
N GLN A 491 23.46 -9.97 -42.00
CA GLN A 491 22.20 -9.82 -42.73
C GLN A 491 21.86 -11.10 -43.49
N TRP A 492 20.58 -11.28 -43.80
CA TRP A 492 20.10 -12.36 -44.67
C TRP A 492 18.87 -11.90 -45.46
N GLY A 493 18.51 -12.66 -46.49
CA GLY A 493 17.54 -12.25 -47.50
C GLY A 493 18.23 -11.63 -48.72
N GLY A 494 17.68 -10.53 -49.21
CA GLY A 494 18.12 -9.80 -50.39
C GLY A 494 17.39 -10.21 -51.66
N LEU A 495 17.58 -9.42 -52.71
CA LEU A 495 17.04 -9.70 -54.05
C LEU A 495 17.65 -10.98 -54.63
N GLY A 496 16.82 -11.95 -55.04
CA GLY A 496 17.30 -13.18 -55.67
C GLY A 496 16.32 -14.36 -55.57
N SER A 497 16.77 -15.53 -56.00
CA SER A 497 16.02 -16.80 -55.91
C SER A 497 16.78 -17.79 -55.02
N GLY A 498 16.31 -17.98 -53.80
CA GLY A 498 16.90 -18.89 -52.80
C GLY A 498 15.96 -19.06 -51.61
N SER A 499 16.18 -20.10 -50.79
CA SER A 499 15.29 -20.39 -49.65
C SER A 499 15.23 -19.23 -48.64
N GLN A 500 16.32 -18.50 -48.47
CA GLN A 500 16.43 -17.35 -47.56
C GLN A 500 15.89 -16.02 -48.15
N HIS A 501 15.54 -15.96 -49.44
CA HIS A 501 15.00 -14.74 -50.07
C HIS A 501 13.76 -14.23 -49.33
N LEU A 502 13.62 -12.92 -49.15
CA LEU A 502 12.42 -12.30 -48.57
C LEU A 502 11.68 -11.47 -49.62
N ASP A 503 10.37 -11.60 -49.67
CA ASP A 503 9.53 -10.85 -50.59
C ASP A 503 8.74 -9.75 -49.86
N HIS A 504 9.23 -8.50 -49.96
CA HIS A 504 8.69 -7.32 -49.27
C HIS A 504 8.44 -7.59 -47.78
N PRO A 505 9.49 -7.86 -46.98
CA PRO A 505 9.34 -8.12 -45.56
C PRO A 505 8.81 -6.86 -44.84
N VAL A 506 7.85 -7.02 -43.93
CA VAL A 506 7.14 -5.89 -43.28
C VAL A 506 7.09 -5.94 -41.75
N GLY A 507 6.97 -7.12 -41.15
CA GLY A 507 6.81 -7.29 -39.70
C GLY A 507 7.83 -8.28 -39.17
N ILE A 508 8.30 -8.07 -37.95
CA ILE A 508 9.32 -8.92 -37.34
C ILE A 508 9.06 -9.13 -35.85
N ALA A 509 9.22 -10.37 -35.39
CA ALA A 509 9.20 -10.69 -33.97
C ALA A 509 10.24 -11.75 -33.62
N THR A 510 10.60 -11.79 -32.35
CA THR A 510 11.46 -12.80 -31.74
C THR A 510 10.64 -13.68 -30.79
N ASP A 511 10.94 -14.98 -30.73
CA ASP A 511 10.41 -15.85 -29.66
C ASP A 511 11.38 -15.97 -28.48
N LYS A 512 10.94 -16.63 -27.41
CA LYS A 512 11.74 -16.87 -26.19
C LYS A 512 13.07 -17.62 -26.43
N ASP A 513 13.21 -18.29 -27.57
CA ASP A 513 14.41 -19.03 -27.98
C ASP A 513 15.26 -18.21 -28.98
N ASP A 514 14.98 -16.91 -29.09
CA ASP A 514 15.59 -15.94 -30.00
C ASP A 514 15.40 -16.26 -31.51
N ASN A 515 14.44 -17.11 -31.88
CA ASN A 515 14.13 -17.31 -33.30
C ASN A 515 13.39 -16.09 -33.86
N ILE A 516 13.65 -15.77 -35.11
CA ILE A 516 13.14 -14.58 -35.78
C ILE A 516 12.03 -14.96 -36.75
N TYR A 517 10.84 -14.39 -36.59
CA TYR A 517 9.72 -14.53 -37.51
C TYR A 517 9.63 -13.27 -38.35
N VAL A 518 9.65 -13.42 -39.67
CA VAL A 518 9.55 -12.33 -40.64
C VAL A 518 8.29 -12.51 -41.46
N VAL A 519 7.39 -11.53 -41.38
CA VAL A 519 6.19 -11.44 -42.22
C VAL A 519 6.59 -10.90 -43.57
N GLN A 520 6.24 -11.64 -44.62
CA GLN A 520 6.46 -11.25 -46.00
C GLN A 520 5.13 -10.82 -46.62
N HIS A 521 5.07 -9.55 -46.98
CA HIS A 521 3.89 -8.95 -47.56
C HIS A 521 3.68 -9.41 -49.01
N GLY A 522 4.76 -9.53 -49.81
CA GLY A 522 4.67 -9.90 -51.21
C GLY A 522 4.26 -11.37 -51.43
N SER A 523 4.80 -12.27 -50.61
CA SER A 523 4.50 -13.71 -50.69
C SER A 523 3.38 -14.18 -49.75
N HIS A 524 2.79 -13.27 -48.96
CA HIS A 524 1.71 -13.57 -48.02
C HIS A 524 2.05 -14.70 -47.03
N SER A 525 3.29 -14.73 -46.55
CA SER A 525 3.82 -15.84 -45.76
C SER A 525 4.68 -15.36 -44.61
N ILE A 526 4.96 -16.25 -43.66
CA ILE A 526 5.87 -16.01 -42.55
C ILE A 526 7.04 -16.98 -42.67
N LYS A 527 8.25 -16.45 -42.53
CA LYS A 527 9.48 -17.24 -42.44
C LYS A 527 10.07 -17.15 -41.05
N LYS A 528 10.43 -18.30 -40.48
CA LYS A 528 11.13 -18.45 -39.21
C LYS A 528 12.62 -18.67 -39.47
N PHE A 529 13.48 -17.91 -38.80
CA PHE A 529 14.93 -17.99 -38.90
C PHE A 529 15.57 -18.22 -37.52
N SER A 530 16.76 -18.82 -37.51
CA SER A 530 17.63 -18.84 -36.33
C SER A 530 18.27 -17.46 -36.07
N PRO A 531 18.84 -17.20 -34.88
CA PRO A 531 19.64 -16.00 -34.61
C PRO A 531 20.83 -15.74 -35.56
N THR A 532 21.26 -16.78 -36.29
CA THR A 532 22.34 -16.74 -37.29
C THR A 532 21.85 -16.50 -38.72
N GLY A 533 20.53 -16.47 -38.95
CA GLY A 533 19.92 -16.23 -40.26
C GLY A 533 19.57 -17.49 -41.05
N ASP A 534 19.66 -18.68 -40.45
CA ASP A 534 19.29 -19.94 -41.11
C ASP A 534 17.77 -20.10 -41.15
N LEU A 535 17.21 -20.44 -42.32
CA LEU A 535 15.77 -20.68 -42.45
C LEU A 535 15.38 -21.97 -41.72
N LEU A 536 14.47 -21.86 -40.75
CA LEU A 536 13.96 -22.97 -39.96
C LEU A 536 12.60 -23.46 -40.47
N ALA A 537 11.71 -22.54 -40.85
CA ALA A 537 10.37 -22.88 -41.33
C ALA A 537 9.80 -21.77 -42.22
N SER A 538 8.81 -22.12 -43.05
CA SER A 538 8.01 -21.18 -43.83
C SER A 538 6.59 -21.71 -43.91
N PHE A 539 5.60 -20.85 -43.67
CA PHE A 539 4.18 -21.21 -43.74
C PHE A 539 3.32 -20.00 -44.14
N GLY A 540 2.06 -20.26 -44.49
CA GLY A 540 1.15 -19.27 -45.06
C GLY A 540 0.93 -19.46 -46.55
N GLY A 541 0.79 -18.34 -47.25
CA GLY A 541 0.48 -18.27 -48.67
C GLY A 541 -0.80 -17.48 -48.93
N TYR A 542 -0.93 -16.94 -50.14
CA TYR A 542 -2.06 -16.11 -50.53
C TYR A 542 -3.38 -16.89 -50.48
N GLY A 543 -4.36 -16.37 -49.74
CA GLY A 543 -5.74 -16.84 -49.79
C GLY A 543 -6.51 -16.59 -48.51
N LEU A 544 -7.69 -17.22 -48.40
CA LEU A 544 -8.63 -17.00 -47.30
C LEU A 544 -8.79 -18.24 -46.40
N GLU A 545 -8.23 -19.38 -46.78
CA GLU A 545 -8.27 -20.62 -46.00
C GLU A 545 -7.60 -20.44 -44.62
N PRO A 546 -7.90 -21.29 -43.62
CA PRO A 546 -7.36 -21.16 -42.27
C PRO A 546 -5.83 -21.01 -42.23
N SER A 547 -5.09 -21.83 -42.98
CA SER A 547 -3.63 -21.81 -43.07
C SER A 547 -3.04 -20.75 -44.01
N GLN A 548 -3.87 -19.98 -44.72
CA GLN A 548 -3.47 -18.94 -45.67
C GLN A 548 -3.62 -17.54 -45.07
N MET A 549 -2.98 -16.54 -45.69
CA MET A 549 -3.00 -15.15 -45.25
C MET A 549 -3.24 -14.21 -46.44
N TYR A 550 -3.94 -13.11 -46.18
CA TYR A 550 -4.26 -12.07 -47.16
C TYR A 550 -3.78 -10.72 -46.62
N TYR A 551 -2.65 -10.26 -47.17
CA TYR A 551 -1.91 -9.08 -46.74
C TYR A 551 -1.56 -9.13 -45.25
N PRO A 552 -0.76 -10.12 -44.81
CA PRO A 552 -0.23 -10.10 -43.45
C PRO A 552 0.74 -8.91 -43.30
N PHE A 553 0.67 -8.23 -42.17
CA PHE A 553 1.37 -6.97 -41.96
C PHE A 553 2.35 -6.98 -40.80
N ASP A 554 2.00 -7.68 -39.73
CA ASP A 554 2.80 -7.79 -38.54
C ASP A 554 2.56 -9.10 -37.79
N VAL A 555 3.49 -9.47 -36.92
CA VAL A 555 3.43 -10.66 -36.09
C VAL A 555 3.91 -10.38 -34.67
N ALA A 556 3.25 -10.97 -33.67
CA ALA A 556 3.77 -11.08 -32.31
C ALA A 556 3.75 -12.54 -31.85
N VAL A 557 4.60 -12.88 -30.88
CA VAL A 557 4.70 -14.24 -30.35
C VAL A 557 4.39 -14.24 -28.86
N ASP A 558 3.49 -15.13 -28.42
CA ASP A 558 3.19 -15.29 -26.98
C ASP A 558 4.21 -16.20 -26.28
N ALA A 559 4.14 -16.28 -24.94
CA ALA A 559 5.04 -17.10 -24.13
C ALA A 559 4.96 -18.62 -24.44
N SER A 560 3.86 -19.07 -25.03
CA SER A 560 3.67 -20.46 -25.47
C SER A 560 4.23 -20.71 -26.88
N GLY A 561 4.70 -19.68 -27.58
CA GLY A 561 5.20 -19.75 -28.95
C GLY A 561 4.11 -19.65 -30.01
N ASN A 562 2.88 -19.23 -29.67
CA ASN A 562 1.85 -18.98 -30.68
C ASN A 562 2.07 -17.61 -31.34
N LEU A 563 1.80 -17.56 -32.64
CA LEU A 563 2.02 -16.43 -33.52
C LEU A 563 0.71 -15.70 -33.80
N TYR A 564 0.66 -14.40 -33.52
CA TYR A 564 -0.50 -13.54 -33.71
C TYR A 564 -0.21 -12.62 -34.87
N VAL A 565 -0.92 -12.81 -35.97
CA VAL A 565 -0.63 -12.18 -37.26
C VAL A 565 -1.72 -11.21 -37.62
N VAL A 566 -1.35 -9.97 -37.91
CA VAL A 566 -2.27 -8.94 -38.36
C VAL A 566 -2.52 -9.08 -39.86
N GLU A 567 -3.79 -9.20 -40.28
CA GLU A 567 -4.20 -9.11 -41.69
C GLU A 567 -4.88 -7.76 -41.95
N ILE A 568 -4.22 -6.87 -42.69
CA ILE A 568 -4.70 -5.50 -42.91
C ILE A 568 -5.97 -5.43 -43.77
N GLN A 569 -6.09 -6.30 -44.79
CA GLN A 569 -7.21 -6.27 -45.74
C GLN A 569 -8.46 -6.97 -45.19
N ASN A 570 -8.28 -8.06 -44.46
CA ASN A 570 -9.37 -8.74 -43.77
C ASN A 570 -9.74 -8.07 -42.43
N HIS A 571 -8.93 -7.09 -42.01
CA HIS A 571 -9.11 -6.32 -40.78
C HIS A 571 -9.19 -7.20 -39.53
N ARG A 572 -8.37 -8.26 -39.46
CA ARG A 572 -8.47 -9.30 -38.43
C ARG A 572 -7.09 -9.73 -37.94
N ILE A 573 -7.08 -10.46 -36.84
CA ILE A 573 -5.90 -11.14 -36.29
C ILE A 573 -6.09 -12.64 -36.48
N LYS A 574 -5.07 -13.32 -37.01
CA LYS A 574 -4.99 -14.78 -37.10
C LYS A 574 -3.96 -15.31 -36.12
N VAL A 575 -4.25 -16.43 -35.47
CA VAL A 575 -3.31 -17.08 -34.55
C VAL A 575 -2.90 -18.44 -35.07
N PHE A 576 -1.60 -18.71 -35.06
CA PHE A 576 -0.98 -19.97 -35.42
C PHE A 576 -0.14 -20.50 -34.25
N ASP A 577 0.08 -21.81 -34.18
CA ASP A 577 1.10 -22.35 -33.27
C ASP A 577 2.51 -22.23 -33.86
N ALA A 578 3.54 -22.55 -33.08
CA ALA A 578 4.94 -22.52 -33.50
C ALA A 578 5.27 -23.40 -34.73
N ALA A 579 4.40 -24.36 -35.07
CA ALA A 579 4.53 -25.21 -36.26
C ALA A 579 3.80 -24.64 -37.49
N GLY A 580 3.15 -23.47 -37.37
CA GLY A 580 2.40 -22.81 -38.44
C GLY A 580 0.98 -23.34 -38.62
N ARG A 581 0.45 -24.13 -37.67
CA ARG A 581 -0.93 -24.61 -37.74
C ARG A 581 -1.89 -23.54 -37.24
N TYR A 582 -2.96 -23.29 -37.99
CA TYR A 582 -4.00 -22.35 -37.60
C TYR A 582 -4.69 -22.78 -36.30
N LEU A 583 -4.91 -21.82 -35.40
CA LEU A 583 -5.59 -22.02 -34.13
C LEU A 583 -6.94 -21.30 -34.10
N ARG A 584 -6.96 -19.98 -34.35
CA ARG A 584 -8.14 -19.12 -34.24
C ARG A 584 -7.96 -17.79 -34.97
N GLU A 585 -9.03 -17.02 -35.08
CA GLU A 585 -9.02 -15.65 -35.58
C GLU A 585 -10.12 -14.81 -34.93
N TRP A 586 -9.92 -13.49 -34.88
CA TRP A 586 -10.95 -12.53 -34.48
C TRP A 586 -10.76 -11.19 -35.18
N GLY A 587 -11.78 -10.35 -35.12
CA GLY A 587 -11.79 -9.03 -35.73
C GLY A 587 -12.78 -8.91 -36.88
N GLY A 588 -12.42 -8.08 -37.85
CA GLY A 588 -13.17 -7.74 -39.06
C GLY A 588 -13.47 -6.24 -39.12
N LYS A 589 -13.85 -5.76 -40.31
CA LYS A 589 -14.06 -4.33 -40.57
C LYS A 589 -15.08 -3.71 -39.60
N GLY A 590 -14.75 -2.57 -39.00
CA GLY A 590 -15.69 -1.76 -38.21
C GLY A 590 -15.02 -0.87 -37.16
N SER A 591 -15.83 -0.10 -36.45
CA SER A 591 -15.41 0.80 -35.36
C SER A 591 -15.88 0.35 -33.97
N GLY A 592 -16.63 -0.74 -33.87
CA GLY A 592 -17.03 -1.34 -32.59
C GLY A 592 -15.85 -1.96 -31.83
N ALA A 593 -16.07 -2.29 -30.55
CA ALA A 593 -15.09 -3.05 -29.75
C ALA A 593 -14.81 -4.41 -30.40
N GLY A 594 -13.53 -4.77 -30.51
CA GLY A 594 -13.10 -5.99 -31.19
C GLY A 594 -13.28 -5.99 -32.72
N ARG A 595 -13.63 -4.84 -33.32
CA ARG A 595 -13.63 -4.63 -34.78
C ARG A 595 -12.50 -3.66 -35.13
N PHE A 596 -11.93 -3.82 -36.31
CA PHE A 596 -10.79 -3.01 -36.76
C PHE A 596 -11.09 -2.32 -38.07
N TRP A 597 -10.39 -1.23 -38.33
CA TRP A 597 -10.30 -0.63 -39.65
C TRP A 597 -8.82 -0.46 -40.02
N THR A 598 -8.33 -1.46 -40.75
CA THR A 598 -6.93 -1.60 -41.16
C THR A 598 -6.01 -1.66 -39.93
N PRO A 599 -6.09 -2.72 -39.11
CA PRO A 599 -5.14 -2.89 -38.02
C PRO A 599 -3.74 -3.05 -38.60
N ASN A 600 -2.72 -2.42 -38.01
CA ASN A 600 -1.35 -2.49 -38.55
C ASN A 600 -0.44 -3.38 -37.71
N ARG A 601 -0.14 -2.98 -36.48
CA ARG A 601 0.89 -3.61 -35.63
C ARG A 601 0.28 -4.27 -34.41
N ILE A 602 1.00 -5.24 -33.88
CA ILE A 602 0.59 -6.05 -32.74
C ILE A 602 1.75 -6.22 -31.77
N ALA A 603 1.47 -6.13 -30.47
CA ALA A 603 2.42 -6.43 -29.41
C ALA A 603 1.74 -7.26 -28.33
N ILE A 604 2.50 -8.12 -27.65
CA ILE A 604 2.01 -8.93 -26.53
C ILE A 604 2.90 -8.62 -25.33
N ASP A 605 2.30 -8.26 -24.19
CA ASP A 605 3.04 -8.07 -22.95
C ASP A 605 3.31 -9.39 -22.21
N PHE A 606 4.13 -9.33 -21.16
CA PHE A 606 4.44 -10.50 -20.34
C PHE A 606 3.22 -11.07 -19.58
N GLY A 607 2.17 -10.26 -19.41
CA GLY A 607 0.91 -10.67 -18.81
C GLY A 607 -0.05 -11.38 -19.78
N GLY A 608 0.33 -11.53 -21.05
CA GLY A 608 -0.55 -12.12 -22.08
C GLY A 608 -1.61 -11.16 -22.62
N ASN A 609 -1.45 -9.85 -22.44
CA ASN A 609 -2.32 -8.87 -23.08
C ASN A 609 -1.83 -8.56 -24.49
N VAL A 610 -2.75 -8.62 -25.45
CA VAL A 610 -2.51 -8.36 -26.87
C VAL A 610 -2.95 -6.94 -27.22
N TYR A 611 -2.04 -6.13 -27.72
CA TYR A 611 -2.27 -4.74 -28.10
C TYR A 611 -2.20 -4.59 -29.61
N VAL A 612 -3.24 -4.01 -30.21
CA VAL A 612 -3.35 -3.85 -31.66
C VAL A 612 -3.54 -2.37 -32.02
N SER A 613 -2.73 -1.86 -32.94
CA SER A 613 -2.91 -0.51 -33.49
C SER A 613 -4.00 -0.49 -34.57
N ASP A 614 -5.12 0.14 -34.26
CA ASP A 614 -6.27 0.28 -35.15
C ASP A 614 -6.15 1.58 -35.96
N TYR A 615 -5.34 1.50 -37.02
CA TYR A 615 -4.77 2.65 -37.73
C TYR A 615 -5.81 3.67 -38.20
N VAL A 616 -6.90 3.23 -38.86
CA VAL A 616 -7.93 4.16 -39.39
C VAL A 616 -8.90 4.60 -38.31
N ASN A 617 -9.14 3.79 -37.27
CA ASN A 617 -9.99 4.21 -36.15
C ASN A 617 -9.24 5.08 -35.12
N HIS A 618 -7.95 5.31 -35.30
CA HIS A 618 -7.12 6.20 -34.46
C HIS A 618 -7.11 5.81 -32.97
N ARG A 619 -7.02 4.51 -32.69
CA ARG A 619 -7.04 3.95 -31.34
C ARG A 619 -6.12 2.75 -31.20
N ILE A 620 -5.81 2.40 -29.96
CA ILE A 620 -5.25 1.09 -29.59
C ILE A 620 -6.37 0.25 -28.98
N GLN A 621 -6.42 -1.03 -29.32
CA GLN A 621 -7.30 -1.99 -28.67
C GLN A 621 -6.47 -3.05 -27.95
N LYS A 622 -6.91 -3.43 -26.75
CA LYS A 622 -6.31 -4.43 -25.86
C LYS A 622 -7.22 -5.65 -25.77
N PHE A 623 -6.63 -6.83 -25.88
CA PHE A 623 -7.29 -8.13 -25.82
C PHE A 623 -6.53 -9.08 -24.88
N ASP A 624 -7.14 -10.20 -24.50
CA ASP A 624 -6.39 -11.34 -23.97
C ASP A 624 -5.85 -12.22 -25.12
N THR A 625 -5.08 -13.26 -24.77
CA THR A 625 -4.55 -14.23 -25.72
C THR A 625 -5.65 -14.98 -26.48
N GLU A 626 -6.83 -15.17 -25.88
CA GLU A 626 -7.98 -15.83 -26.48
C GLU A 626 -8.68 -14.96 -27.54
N GLY A 627 -8.38 -13.66 -27.58
CA GLY A 627 -8.95 -12.69 -28.52
C GLY A 627 -10.18 -11.95 -27.96
N ASN A 628 -10.46 -12.05 -26.67
CA ASN A 628 -11.53 -11.32 -26.02
C ASN A 628 -11.11 -9.86 -25.82
N PHE A 629 -12.02 -8.93 -26.12
CA PHE A 629 -11.78 -7.51 -25.95
C PHE A 629 -11.71 -7.14 -24.46
N LEU A 630 -10.66 -6.41 -24.06
CA LEU A 630 -10.46 -5.96 -22.68
C LEU A 630 -10.63 -4.45 -22.55
N ALA A 631 -9.99 -3.67 -23.41
CA ALA A 631 -9.99 -2.21 -23.33
C ALA A 631 -9.65 -1.54 -24.67
N GLN A 632 -9.90 -0.24 -24.75
CA GLN A 632 -9.44 0.61 -25.86
C GLN A 632 -9.20 2.03 -25.38
N TRP A 633 -8.30 2.74 -26.05
CA TRP A 633 -8.08 4.16 -25.84
C TRP A 633 -7.57 4.82 -27.12
N GLY A 634 -7.66 6.14 -27.17
CA GLY A 634 -7.31 6.91 -28.36
C GLY A 634 -8.52 7.46 -29.10
N SER A 635 -8.31 8.60 -29.74
CA SER A 635 -9.21 9.22 -30.70
C SER A 635 -8.39 10.03 -31.70
N TYR A 636 -8.99 10.43 -32.82
CA TYR A 636 -8.30 11.27 -33.80
C TYR A 636 -7.89 12.62 -33.19
N GLY A 637 -6.59 12.95 -33.22
CA GLY A 637 -6.14 14.27 -32.81
C GLY A 637 -4.67 14.40 -32.44
N THR A 638 -4.33 15.53 -31.83
CA THR A 638 -2.95 15.88 -31.47
C THR A 638 -2.70 16.04 -29.98
N ALA A 639 -3.75 16.05 -29.17
CA ALA A 639 -3.62 16.11 -27.72
C ALA A 639 -3.04 14.81 -27.15
N ASP A 640 -2.72 14.85 -25.87
CA ASP A 640 -2.20 13.70 -25.14
C ASP A 640 -3.23 12.56 -25.13
N GLY A 641 -2.78 11.36 -25.48
CA GLY A 641 -3.64 10.20 -25.66
C GLY A 641 -4.53 10.21 -26.91
N GLN A 642 -4.38 11.19 -27.80
CA GLN A 642 -4.99 11.17 -29.14
C GLN A 642 -3.97 10.75 -30.20
N PHE A 643 -4.43 10.09 -31.25
CA PHE A 643 -3.56 9.58 -32.32
C PHE A 643 -3.92 10.18 -33.68
N ARG A 644 -2.91 10.41 -34.51
CA ARG A 644 -3.06 10.53 -35.96
C ARG A 644 -2.43 9.31 -36.60
N TYR A 645 -3.28 8.32 -36.80
CA TYR A 645 -2.92 7.05 -37.42
C TYR A 645 -1.83 6.29 -36.63
N PRO A 646 -2.19 5.64 -35.51
CA PRO A 646 -1.22 4.87 -34.73
C PRO A 646 -0.65 3.74 -35.59
N TYR A 647 0.66 3.55 -35.54
CA TYR A 647 1.43 2.66 -36.39
C TYR A 647 2.10 1.56 -35.58
N GLY A 648 3.34 1.76 -35.14
CA GLY A 648 4.08 0.86 -34.24
C GLY A 648 3.44 0.77 -32.86
N VAL A 649 3.44 -0.44 -32.28
CA VAL A 649 3.11 -0.66 -30.88
C VAL A 649 4.15 -1.61 -30.28
N ALA A 650 4.63 -1.32 -29.08
CA ALA A 650 5.50 -2.20 -28.31
C ALA A 650 5.18 -2.07 -26.82
N THR A 651 5.62 -3.04 -26.04
CA THR A 651 5.46 -3.07 -24.58
C THR A 651 6.81 -3.24 -23.91
N ASP A 652 6.98 -2.68 -22.71
CA ASP A 652 8.10 -3.02 -21.84
C ASP A 652 7.71 -4.12 -20.85
N GLY A 653 8.67 -4.70 -20.12
CA GLY A 653 8.37 -5.70 -19.09
C GLY A 653 7.63 -5.13 -17.87
N SER A 654 7.38 -3.82 -17.83
CA SER A 654 6.59 -3.14 -16.82
C SER A 654 5.10 -3.03 -17.21
N GLY A 655 4.75 -3.43 -18.44
CA GLY A 655 3.39 -3.35 -18.97
C GLY A 655 3.03 -1.98 -19.57
N ASN A 656 4.00 -1.07 -19.70
CA ASN A 656 3.77 0.19 -20.42
C ASN A 656 3.66 -0.08 -21.92
N VAL A 657 2.83 0.71 -22.60
CA VAL A 657 2.56 0.59 -24.03
C VAL A 657 3.13 1.81 -24.75
N PHE A 658 3.98 1.57 -25.74
CA PHE A 658 4.60 2.60 -26.55
C PHE A 658 4.02 2.57 -27.96
N VAL A 659 3.48 3.70 -28.40
CA VAL A 659 2.76 3.81 -29.66
C VAL A 659 3.45 4.82 -30.55
N VAL A 660 3.98 4.36 -31.68
CA VAL A 660 4.51 5.22 -32.74
C VAL A 660 3.35 5.73 -33.58
N GLU A 661 3.25 7.04 -33.77
CA GLU A 661 2.31 7.63 -34.71
C GLU A 661 2.94 7.79 -36.09
N TYR A 662 2.12 7.60 -37.13
CA TYR A 662 2.55 7.60 -38.53
C TYR A 662 3.37 8.83 -38.95
N PHE A 663 3.18 9.99 -38.33
CA PHE A 663 3.86 11.21 -38.77
C PHE A 663 5.23 11.42 -38.14
N ASN A 664 5.30 11.60 -36.81
CA ASN A 664 6.48 12.23 -36.22
C ASN A 664 6.69 12.07 -34.71
N ARG A 665 5.94 11.20 -34.03
CA ARG A 665 5.98 11.14 -32.56
C ARG A 665 5.66 9.74 -32.03
N VAL A 666 6.09 9.51 -30.80
CA VAL A 666 5.80 8.31 -30.03
C VAL A 666 5.14 8.74 -28.71
N GLN A 667 4.14 7.99 -28.27
CA GLN A 667 3.45 8.21 -27.00
C GLN A 667 3.57 6.97 -26.11
N GLN A 668 3.77 7.18 -24.81
CA GLN A 668 3.80 6.14 -23.79
C GLN A 668 2.50 6.16 -22.98
N PHE A 669 2.00 4.97 -22.65
CA PHE A 669 0.82 4.74 -21.84
C PHE A 669 1.11 3.70 -20.75
N ASP A 670 0.37 3.75 -19.65
CA ASP A 670 0.34 2.65 -18.71
C ASP A 670 -0.50 1.46 -19.25
N ALA A 671 -0.50 0.34 -18.52
CA ALA A 671 -1.25 -0.86 -18.89
C ALA A 671 -2.78 -0.67 -18.96
N ALA A 672 -3.31 0.41 -18.36
CA ALA A 672 -4.72 0.78 -18.38
C ALA A 672 -5.06 1.73 -19.54
N GLY A 673 -4.06 2.21 -20.29
CA GLY A 673 -4.23 3.14 -21.42
C GLY A 673 -4.22 4.61 -21.02
N ASN A 674 -3.80 4.95 -19.80
CA ASN A 674 -3.60 6.34 -19.40
C ASN A 674 -2.31 6.88 -20.03
N PHE A 675 -2.36 8.09 -20.56
CA PHE A 675 -1.19 8.77 -21.13
C PHE A 675 -0.14 9.05 -20.04
N ILE A 676 1.12 8.73 -20.33
CA ILE A 676 2.27 9.04 -19.48
C ILE A 676 3.06 10.21 -20.07
N GLU A 677 3.58 10.04 -21.30
CA GLU A 677 4.41 11.04 -21.95
C GLU A 677 4.47 10.87 -23.47
N LYS A 678 5.10 11.84 -24.15
CA LYS A 678 5.32 11.79 -25.60
C LYS A 678 6.64 12.43 -25.99
N TRP A 679 7.26 11.91 -27.05
CA TRP A 679 8.45 12.50 -27.64
C TRP A 679 8.43 12.41 -29.17
N GLY A 680 9.34 13.13 -29.81
CA GLY A 680 9.43 13.21 -31.25
C GLY A 680 8.81 14.48 -31.85
N SER A 681 9.50 15.04 -32.84
CA SER A 681 9.00 16.10 -33.71
C SER A 681 9.34 15.79 -35.16
N VAL A 682 8.70 16.46 -36.12
CA VAL A 682 9.05 16.27 -37.53
C VAL A 682 10.48 16.76 -37.79
N GLY A 683 11.28 16.00 -38.55
CA GLY A 683 12.61 16.43 -38.99
C GLY A 683 13.61 15.29 -39.09
N SER A 684 14.89 15.65 -39.17
CA SER A 684 16.03 14.74 -39.30
C SER A 684 17.11 14.95 -38.22
N GLY A 685 16.87 15.85 -37.26
CA GLY A 685 17.71 16.02 -36.06
C GLY A 685 17.60 14.84 -35.10
N ASP A 686 18.34 14.90 -33.99
CA ASP A 686 18.30 13.89 -32.94
C ASP A 686 16.95 13.90 -32.22
N GLY A 687 16.35 12.73 -32.05
CA GLY A 687 15.00 12.60 -31.50
C GLY A 687 13.88 13.10 -32.42
N GLN A 688 14.18 13.57 -33.63
CA GLN A 688 13.18 13.93 -34.64
C GLN A 688 12.91 12.77 -35.59
N PHE A 689 11.68 12.65 -36.07
CA PHE A 689 11.24 11.55 -36.93
C PHE A 689 10.63 12.05 -38.23
N ARG A 690 10.70 11.21 -39.27
CA ARG A 690 9.98 11.36 -40.53
C ARG A 690 9.34 10.03 -40.90
N TYR A 691 8.02 9.96 -40.70
CA TYR A 691 7.21 8.76 -40.92
C TYR A 691 7.79 7.51 -40.23
N PRO A 692 7.97 7.54 -38.90
CA PRO A 692 8.47 6.39 -38.16
C PRO A 692 7.48 5.22 -38.27
N ARG A 693 8.00 3.99 -38.31
CA ARG A 693 7.21 2.77 -38.53
C ARG A 693 7.21 1.89 -37.28
N GLY A 694 8.16 0.97 -37.17
CA GLY A 694 8.31 0.06 -36.04
C GLY A 694 8.96 0.66 -34.80
N ILE A 695 8.67 0.06 -33.66
CA ILE A 695 9.35 0.29 -32.38
C ILE A 695 9.63 -1.05 -31.72
N ALA A 696 10.82 -1.21 -31.13
CA ALA A 696 11.18 -2.36 -30.30
C ALA A 696 11.64 -1.88 -28.93
N VAL A 697 11.37 -2.70 -27.92
CA VAL A 697 11.86 -2.50 -26.56
C VAL A 697 12.74 -3.70 -26.19
N PHE A 698 14.00 -3.43 -25.88
CA PHE A 698 14.83 -4.37 -25.16
C PHE A 698 14.73 -4.04 -23.67
N ASP A 699 14.06 -4.91 -22.91
CA ASP A 699 14.09 -4.86 -21.45
C ASP A 699 15.33 -5.62 -20.97
N GLY A 700 16.43 -4.90 -20.77
CA GLY A 700 17.67 -5.43 -20.17
C GLY A 700 17.54 -5.73 -18.67
N GLY A 701 16.32 -5.67 -18.13
CA GLY A 701 16.00 -5.83 -16.74
C GLY A 701 16.75 -4.84 -15.86
N VAL A 702 17.06 -5.32 -14.66
CA VAL A 702 17.70 -4.55 -13.57
C VAL A 702 19.11 -4.07 -13.91
N CYS A 703 19.80 -4.75 -14.83
CA CYS A 703 21.23 -4.53 -15.08
C CYS A 703 21.47 -3.49 -16.17
N GLU A 704 20.68 -3.56 -17.24
CA GLU A 704 20.97 -2.84 -18.47
C GLU A 704 19.90 -1.80 -18.84
N GLY A 705 18.80 -1.78 -18.09
CA GLY A 705 17.66 -0.89 -18.32
C GLY A 705 16.94 -1.16 -19.65
N SER A 706 15.84 -0.43 -19.87
CA SER A 706 15.11 -0.50 -21.13
C SER A 706 15.79 0.34 -22.21
N SER A 707 16.03 -0.26 -23.37
CA SER A 707 16.42 0.44 -24.60
C SER A 707 15.27 0.39 -25.59
N PHE A 708 15.02 1.51 -26.25
CA PHE A 708 13.93 1.67 -27.22
C PHE A 708 14.54 1.96 -28.58
N PHE A 709 14.11 1.22 -29.59
CA PHE A 709 14.60 1.35 -30.95
C PHE A 709 13.45 1.74 -31.86
N VAL A 710 13.55 2.89 -32.52
CA VAL A 710 12.51 3.38 -33.44
C VAL A 710 13.05 3.37 -34.86
N ALA A 711 12.31 2.72 -35.77
CA ALA A 711 12.58 2.74 -37.19
C ALA A 711 12.11 4.07 -37.80
N ASP A 712 13.04 5.00 -37.97
CA ASP A 712 12.80 6.33 -38.56
C ASP A 712 12.87 6.24 -40.09
N ALA A 713 11.84 5.60 -40.65
CA ALA A 713 11.88 4.98 -41.98
C ALA A 713 12.31 5.93 -43.10
N TYR A 714 11.76 7.14 -43.16
CA TYR A 714 12.07 8.09 -44.25
C TYR A 714 13.27 9.00 -43.96
N ASN A 715 13.94 8.79 -42.84
CA ASN A 715 15.31 9.24 -42.62
C ASN A 715 16.33 8.10 -42.79
N HIS A 716 15.88 6.90 -43.21
CA HIS A 716 16.71 5.71 -43.48
C HIS A 716 17.64 5.34 -42.32
N ARG A 717 17.12 5.37 -41.09
CA ARG A 717 17.91 5.15 -39.87
C ARG A 717 17.10 4.52 -38.75
N ILE A 718 17.80 3.93 -37.78
CA ILE A 718 17.25 3.55 -36.48
C ILE A 718 17.73 4.57 -35.44
N GLN A 719 16.85 4.95 -34.52
CA GLN A 719 17.20 5.76 -33.36
C GLN A 719 17.01 4.96 -32.08
N LYS A 720 18.01 5.02 -31.19
CA LYS A 720 18.01 4.41 -29.86
C LYS A 720 17.72 5.46 -28.81
N PHE A 721 16.80 5.14 -27.93
CA PHE A 721 16.46 5.92 -26.75
C PHE A 721 16.54 5.03 -25.51
N SER A 722 16.58 5.67 -24.35
CA SER A 722 16.55 5.00 -23.07
C SER A 722 15.69 5.78 -22.07
N SER A 723 15.05 5.10 -21.13
CA SER A 723 14.25 5.80 -20.11
C SER A 723 15.13 6.71 -19.26
N PRO A 724 14.67 7.86 -18.76
CA PRO A 724 15.47 8.65 -17.82
C PRO A 724 15.94 7.79 -16.64
N GLY A 725 17.20 7.90 -16.24
CA GLY A 725 17.79 7.04 -15.20
C GLY A 725 18.21 5.64 -15.68
N SER A 726 17.97 5.26 -16.92
CA SER A 726 18.49 4.01 -17.53
C SER A 726 20.03 3.95 -17.57
N SER A 727 20.71 5.08 -17.53
CA SER A 727 22.09 5.14 -17.09
C SER A 727 22.12 4.95 -15.56
N HIS A 728 22.10 3.69 -15.13
CA HIS A 728 22.22 3.27 -13.73
C HIS A 728 20.96 3.29 -12.82
N ILE A 729 19.84 2.64 -13.20
CA ILE A 729 18.94 2.06 -12.16
C ILE A 729 19.68 0.86 -11.55
N SER A 730 20.68 1.16 -10.72
CA SER A 730 21.55 0.12 -10.19
C SER A 730 20.77 -0.73 -9.20
N ALA A 731 21.08 -2.02 -9.17
CA ALA A 731 20.72 -2.93 -8.08
C ALA A 731 20.99 -2.36 -6.67
N ALA A 732 21.73 -1.25 -6.52
CA ALA A 732 21.95 -0.58 -5.25
C ALA A 732 20.65 -0.08 -4.60
N ILE A 733 19.69 0.50 -5.34
CA ILE A 733 18.43 0.95 -4.71
C ILE A 733 17.58 -0.26 -4.27
N GLY A 734 17.53 -1.32 -5.09
CA GLY A 734 16.83 -2.55 -4.73
C GLY A 734 17.47 -3.28 -3.55
N LYS A 735 18.80 -3.34 -3.49
CA LYS A 735 19.55 -3.86 -2.34
C LYS A 735 19.37 -2.98 -1.10
N ALA A 736 19.31 -1.66 -1.26
CA ALA A 736 19.02 -0.74 -0.17
C ALA A 736 17.59 -0.93 0.37
N ARG A 737 16.57 -1.07 -0.50
CA ARG A 737 15.20 -1.40 -0.08
C ARG A 737 15.12 -2.74 0.63
N LEU A 738 15.80 -3.76 0.09
CA LEU A 738 15.88 -5.07 0.72
C LEU A 738 16.46 -4.97 2.13
N ARG A 739 17.57 -4.24 2.31
CA ARG A 739 18.16 -4.01 3.64
C ARG A 739 17.24 -3.23 4.56
N TYR A 740 16.56 -2.21 4.04
CA TYR A 740 15.56 -1.45 4.79
C TYR A 740 14.44 -2.35 5.32
N LEU A 741 13.86 -3.21 4.49
CA LEU A 741 12.81 -4.17 4.89
C LEU A 741 13.34 -5.21 5.89
N ARG A 742 14.63 -5.54 5.82
CA ARG A 742 15.31 -6.38 6.79
C ARG A 742 15.60 -5.67 8.13
N GLY A 743 15.44 -4.36 8.19
CA GLY A 743 15.57 -3.56 9.41
C GLY A 743 16.66 -2.49 9.37
N GLU A 744 17.36 -2.30 8.25
CA GLU A 744 18.36 -1.23 8.12
C GLU A 744 17.69 0.14 8.10
N ARG A 745 18.18 1.07 8.94
CA ARG A 745 17.60 2.42 9.08
C ARG A 745 18.41 3.51 8.39
N SER A 746 19.54 3.18 7.76
CA SER A 746 20.48 4.16 7.17
C SER A 746 19.94 4.96 5.99
N ASN A 747 18.85 4.49 5.37
CA ASN A 747 18.17 5.15 4.25
C ASN A 747 16.85 5.82 4.66
N GLU A 748 16.54 5.87 5.97
CA GLU A 748 15.45 6.65 6.54
C GLU A 748 15.89 8.13 6.61
N LYS A 749 15.06 9.04 6.09
CA LYS A 749 15.33 10.50 6.10
C LYS A 749 16.74 10.89 5.60
N GLY A 750 17.16 10.32 4.46
CA GLY A 750 18.45 10.56 3.83
C GLY A 750 18.86 9.42 2.87
N GLY A 751 19.89 9.61 2.04
CA GLY A 751 20.29 8.61 1.05
C GLY A 751 19.27 8.43 -0.07
N TRP A 752 18.59 7.27 -0.13
CA TRP A 752 17.55 6.95 -1.13
C TRP A 752 16.14 7.46 -0.77
N GLY A 753 15.96 8.08 0.40
CA GLY A 753 14.70 8.74 0.78
C GLY A 753 13.55 7.79 1.12
N PHE A 754 13.84 6.70 1.85
CA PHE A 754 12.79 5.76 2.28
C PHE A 754 11.98 6.32 3.47
N ARG A 755 10.77 5.76 3.63
CA ARG A 755 9.85 6.02 4.75
C ARG A 755 10.57 5.93 6.08
N GLU A 756 10.30 6.89 6.95
CA GLU A 756 10.76 6.85 8.33
C GLU A 756 9.88 5.92 9.16
N ARG A 757 10.50 5.14 10.03
CA ARG A 757 9.79 4.24 10.96
C ARG A 757 10.11 4.64 12.37
N GLU A 758 9.14 4.64 13.27
CA GLU A 758 9.45 4.72 14.70
C GLU A 758 9.91 3.37 15.25
N SER A 759 9.26 2.28 14.82
CA SER A 759 9.55 0.88 15.16
C SER A 759 9.69 0.03 13.90
N LEU A 760 10.54 -0.99 13.94
CA LEU A 760 10.65 -2.00 12.88
C LEU A 760 9.43 -2.92 12.80
N LEU A 761 8.74 -3.13 13.92
CA LEU A 761 7.50 -3.91 13.97
C LEU A 761 6.32 -2.98 13.64
N GLY A 762 5.66 -3.26 12.52
CA GLY A 762 4.46 -2.53 12.11
C GLY A 762 3.30 -2.70 13.09
N ASP A 763 2.26 -1.89 12.94
CA ASP A 763 1.03 -2.03 13.72
C ASP A 763 0.39 -3.41 13.58
N ILE A 764 -0.22 -3.87 14.68
CA ILE A 764 -0.89 -5.15 14.80
C ILE A 764 -2.39 -4.89 14.90
N ILE A 765 -2.96 -4.47 13.77
CA ILE A 765 -4.39 -4.21 13.61
C ILE A 765 -5.08 -5.46 13.05
N HIS A 766 -6.25 -5.81 13.60
CA HIS A 766 -7.03 -7.02 13.25
C HIS A 766 -6.33 -8.40 13.46
N SER A 767 -5.07 -8.40 13.91
CA SER A 767 -4.31 -9.60 14.23
C SER A 767 -4.17 -9.77 15.75
N SER A 768 -4.13 -11.03 16.18
CA SER A 768 -3.86 -11.42 17.56
C SER A 768 -2.60 -12.29 17.57
N ALA A 769 -1.77 -12.13 18.60
CA ALA A 769 -0.67 -13.04 18.82
C ALA A 769 -1.21 -14.44 19.12
N VAL A 770 -0.60 -15.48 18.57
CA VAL A 770 -0.95 -16.88 18.84
C VAL A 770 0.25 -17.58 19.45
N PHE A 771 0.06 -18.16 20.64
CA PHE A 771 1.07 -18.96 21.30
C PHE A 771 1.08 -20.38 20.73
N ILE A 772 2.26 -20.83 20.34
CA ILE A 772 2.51 -22.17 19.82
C ILE A 772 3.47 -22.87 20.79
N GLY A 773 2.88 -23.69 21.66
CA GLY A 773 3.59 -24.41 22.70
C GLY A 773 4.00 -25.83 22.30
N LYS A 774 4.05 -26.74 23.26
CA LYS A 774 4.31 -28.17 23.02
C LYS A 774 3.13 -28.81 22.25
N PRO A 775 3.35 -29.78 21.36
CA PRO A 775 2.27 -30.47 20.67
C PRO A 775 1.30 -31.11 21.68
N SER A 776 0.03 -30.70 21.66
CA SER A 776 -0.97 -31.11 22.67
C SER A 776 -2.25 -31.68 22.06
N LEU A 777 -2.33 -31.80 20.73
CA LEU A 777 -3.51 -32.36 20.06
C LEU A 777 -3.61 -33.88 20.32
N LYS A 778 -4.83 -34.40 20.24
CA LYS A 778 -5.12 -35.83 20.40
C LYS A 778 -5.65 -36.39 19.08
N TRP A 779 -4.75 -36.61 18.13
CA TRP A 779 -5.11 -37.29 16.88
C TRP A 779 -5.28 -38.81 17.11
N PRO A 780 -6.28 -39.46 16.49
CA PRO A 780 -6.44 -40.91 16.56
C PRO A 780 -5.24 -41.64 15.95
N ALA A 781 -4.96 -42.86 16.40
CA ALA A 781 -4.01 -43.76 15.76
C ALA A 781 -4.77 -44.91 15.08
N GLY A 782 -4.63 -45.06 13.76
CA GLY A 782 -5.32 -46.09 12.97
C GLY A 782 -6.56 -45.60 12.20
N GLY A 783 -7.12 -46.49 11.37
CA GLY A 783 -8.20 -46.14 10.44
C GLY A 783 -7.68 -45.34 9.24
N ALA A 784 -8.25 -44.16 8.99
CA ALA A 784 -7.74 -43.19 8.00
C ALA A 784 -6.51 -42.41 8.51
N PHE A 785 -6.09 -42.61 9.77
CA PHE A 785 -4.95 -41.93 10.37
C PHE A 785 -3.72 -42.85 10.51
N PRO A 786 -2.50 -42.31 10.34
CA PRO A 786 -1.24 -43.02 10.53
C PRO A 786 -1.15 -43.72 11.90
N SER A 787 -0.48 -44.87 11.93
CA SER A 787 -0.32 -45.71 13.13
C SER A 787 1.14 -46.11 13.37
N GLY A 788 1.41 -46.77 14.51
CA GLY A 788 2.75 -47.25 14.83
C GLY A 788 3.79 -46.13 14.94
N THR A 789 4.88 -46.24 14.18
CA THR A 789 5.98 -45.26 14.18
C THR A 789 5.62 -43.91 13.55
N GLN A 790 4.48 -43.84 12.84
CA GLN A 790 3.98 -42.66 12.15
C GLN A 790 2.80 -41.99 12.89
N ALA A 791 2.37 -42.50 14.05
CA ALA A 791 1.28 -41.91 14.80
C ALA A 791 1.65 -40.51 15.34
N TYR A 792 0.68 -39.58 15.35
CA TYR A 792 0.88 -38.24 15.94
C TYR A 792 1.33 -38.30 17.41
N SER A 793 0.89 -39.29 18.18
CA SER A 793 1.33 -39.51 19.57
C SER A 793 2.84 -39.70 19.70
N ARG A 794 3.49 -40.27 18.67
CA ARG A 794 4.95 -40.37 18.58
C ARG A 794 5.56 -39.01 18.24
N PHE A 795 5.03 -38.28 17.26
CA PHE A 795 5.47 -36.91 16.96
C PHE A 795 5.41 -36.01 18.20
N ALA A 796 4.29 -36.02 18.92
CA ALA A 796 4.10 -35.23 20.13
C ALA A 796 5.08 -35.60 21.26
N ARG A 797 5.37 -36.89 21.44
CA ARG A 797 6.37 -37.35 22.40
C ARG A 797 7.78 -36.94 21.97
N ASP A 798 8.13 -37.11 20.71
CA ASP A 798 9.48 -36.85 20.21
C ASP A 798 9.78 -35.33 20.19
N HIS A 799 8.75 -34.49 20.07
CA HIS A 799 8.84 -33.01 20.09
C HIS A 799 8.31 -32.37 21.39
N HIS A 800 8.30 -33.11 22.50
CA HIS A 800 7.88 -32.60 23.82
C HIS A 800 8.74 -31.41 24.31
N GLY A 801 9.96 -31.28 23.79
CA GLY A 801 10.91 -30.19 24.07
C GLY A 801 10.84 -29.02 23.09
N ARG A 802 9.84 -28.94 22.19
CA ARG A 802 9.68 -27.83 21.24
C ARG A 802 9.67 -26.48 21.99
N GLN A 803 10.51 -25.54 21.55
CA GLN A 803 10.53 -24.18 22.06
C GLN A 803 9.18 -23.51 21.79
N GLY A 804 8.62 -22.85 22.79
CA GLY A 804 7.40 -22.07 22.63
C GLY A 804 7.68 -20.82 21.79
N VAL A 805 6.77 -20.53 20.86
CA VAL A 805 6.85 -19.32 20.02
C VAL A 805 5.54 -18.57 20.03
N VAL A 806 5.59 -17.28 19.72
CA VAL A 806 4.44 -16.40 19.57
C VAL A 806 4.42 -15.91 18.13
N ALA A 807 3.38 -16.24 17.39
CA ALA A 807 3.20 -15.85 16.00
C ALA A 807 2.23 -14.67 15.90
N VAL A 808 2.56 -13.65 15.11
CA VAL A 808 1.69 -12.48 14.91
C VAL A 808 1.90 -11.89 13.52
N GLY A 809 0.81 -11.44 12.89
CA GLY A 809 0.87 -10.67 11.65
C GLY A 809 0.95 -9.18 11.95
N ALA A 810 1.76 -8.45 11.20
CA ALA A 810 1.92 -7.01 11.34
C ALA A 810 1.87 -6.29 9.98
N ASN A 811 1.54 -5.00 10.03
CA ASN A 811 1.38 -4.12 8.87
C ASN A 811 2.70 -3.74 8.16
N ASP A 812 3.84 -4.15 8.71
CA ASP A 812 5.08 -4.15 7.93
C ASP A 812 5.06 -5.21 6.80
N GLY A 813 3.95 -5.96 6.67
CA GLY A 813 3.72 -6.94 5.62
C GLY A 813 4.25 -8.32 5.98
N MET A 814 4.58 -8.56 7.24
CA MET A 814 5.26 -9.76 7.69
C MET A 814 4.45 -10.55 8.72
N LEU A 815 4.56 -11.87 8.63
CA LEU A 815 4.23 -12.78 9.72
C LEU A 815 5.49 -12.99 10.54
N HIS A 816 5.46 -12.61 11.82
CA HIS A 816 6.59 -12.74 12.74
C HIS A 816 6.41 -13.94 13.66
N LEU A 817 7.51 -14.61 13.99
CA LEU A 817 7.60 -15.60 15.06
C LEU A 817 8.63 -15.15 16.08
N PHE A 818 8.18 -14.91 17.31
CA PHE A 818 9.02 -14.53 18.44
C PHE A 818 9.21 -15.70 19.40
N ALA A 819 10.39 -15.84 19.98
CA ALA A 819 10.64 -16.77 21.06
C ALA A 819 9.81 -16.38 22.28
N ALA A 820 8.96 -17.27 22.79
CA ALA A 820 8.02 -16.97 23.87
C ALA A 820 8.70 -16.55 25.19
N ASP A 821 9.93 -17.02 25.42
CA ASP A 821 10.70 -16.75 26.63
C ASP A 821 11.40 -15.39 26.62
N THR A 822 11.87 -14.93 25.46
CA THR A 822 12.79 -13.79 25.30
C THR A 822 12.25 -12.65 24.43
N GLY A 823 11.23 -12.90 23.61
CA GLY A 823 10.73 -11.93 22.63
C GLY A 823 11.62 -11.76 21.41
N LYS A 824 12.73 -12.52 21.31
CA LYS A 824 13.64 -12.47 20.16
C LYS A 824 12.93 -13.00 18.91
N GLU A 825 12.99 -12.25 17.81
CA GLU A 825 12.47 -12.73 16.53
C GLU A 825 13.30 -13.92 16.03
N LEU A 826 12.61 -15.03 15.72
CA LEU A 826 13.20 -16.25 15.20
C LEU A 826 13.07 -16.34 13.68
N LEU A 827 11.97 -15.80 13.13
CA LEU A 827 11.64 -15.83 11.71
C LEU A 827 10.63 -14.71 11.40
N ALA A 828 10.83 -14.04 10.26
CA ALA A 828 9.78 -13.27 9.60
C ALA A 828 9.48 -13.86 8.20
N TYR A 829 8.21 -13.86 7.80
CA TYR A 829 7.77 -14.38 6.52
C TYR A 829 6.94 -13.35 5.75
N LEU A 830 7.35 -13.08 4.51
CA LEU A 830 6.65 -12.22 3.56
C LEU A 830 5.85 -13.08 2.59
N PRO A 831 4.51 -13.01 2.59
CA PRO A 831 3.69 -13.87 1.74
C PRO A 831 3.78 -13.47 0.27
N GLY A 832 3.50 -14.43 -0.63
CA GLY A 832 3.67 -14.25 -2.07
C GLY A 832 2.70 -13.25 -2.70
N ASN A 833 1.56 -12.96 -2.08
CA ASN A 833 0.64 -11.92 -2.55
C ASN A 833 1.11 -10.49 -2.23
N LEU A 834 2.21 -10.34 -1.48
CA LEU A 834 2.72 -9.03 -1.10
C LEU A 834 3.53 -8.37 -2.21
N PHE A 835 4.26 -9.14 -3.04
CA PHE A 835 5.07 -8.55 -4.10
C PHE A 835 4.20 -8.04 -5.25
N SER A 836 4.51 -6.85 -5.76
CA SER A 836 3.75 -6.20 -6.85
C SER A 836 4.63 -5.16 -7.52
N THR A 837 4.52 -5.04 -8.84
CA THR A 837 5.17 -3.95 -9.59
C THR A 837 4.32 -2.68 -9.65
N ALA A 838 3.10 -2.71 -9.12
CA ALA A 838 2.22 -1.55 -9.09
C ALA A 838 2.71 -0.52 -8.06
N LYS A 839 2.75 0.76 -8.45
CA LYS A 839 3.29 1.89 -7.67
C LYS A 839 2.86 1.99 -6.19
N SER A 840 1.68 1.49 -5.84
CA SER A 840 1.11 1.59 -4.48
C SER A 840 0.94 0.24 -3.77
N GLN A 841 1.76 -0.74 -4.16
CA GLN A 841 1.76 -2.13 -3.69
C GLN A 841 3.20 -2.68 -3.79
N GLY A 842 3.48 -3.84 -3.20
CA GLY A 842 4.82 -4.45 -3.33
C GLY A 842 5.80 -4.06 -2.24
N TYR A 843 6.96 -4.71 -2.28
CA TYR A 843 8.11 -4.43 -1.42
C TYR A 843 8.58 -2.98 -1.55
N HIS A 844 8.58 -2.40 -2.75
CA HIS A 844 8.97 -1.01 -2.90
C HIS A 844 8.02 -0.05 -2.18
N TYR A 845 6.73 -0.34 -2.18
CA TYR A 845 5.74 0.53 -1.55
C TYR A 845 5.88 0.55 -0.02
N LEU A 846 6.29 -0.56 0.60
CA LEU A 846 6.62 -0.61 2.04
C LEU A 846 7.77 0.33 2.45
N THR A 847 8.54 0.82 1.48
CA THR A 847 9.64 1.79 1.70
C THR A 847 9.26 3.22 1.29
N ASP A 848 8.06 3.43 0.75
CA ASP A 848 7.62 4.72 0.21
C ASP A 848 7.23 5.71 1.34
N PRO A 849 7.73 6.96 1.34
CA PRO A 849 7.34 7.97 2.32
C PRO A 849 5.83 8.23 2.42
N ASP A 850 5.09 8.04 1.32
CA ASP A 850 3.63 8.19 1.25
C ASP A 850 2.90 6.85 1.45
N TYR A 851 3.56 5.87 2.09
CA TYR A 851 2.94 4.58 2.39
C TYR A 851 1.65 4.76 3.19
N SER A 852 0.60 4.12 2.70
CA SER A 852 -0.65 3.87 3.43
C SER A 852 -0.79 2.38 3.66
N HIS A 853 -1.27 2.02 4.85
CA HIS A 853 -1.54 0.64 5.26
C HIS A 853 -2.26 -0.17 4.17
N ARG A 854 -1.71 -1.36 3.87
CA ARG A 854 -2.35 -2.39 3.03
C ARG A 854 -2.59 -3.67 3.84
N TYR A 855 -3.80 -4.22 3.73
CA TYR A 855 -4.21 -5.43 4.44
C TYR A 855 -3.60 -6.71 3.86
N TYR A 856 -2.30 -6.94 4.08
CA TYR A 856 -1.59 -8.13 3.60
C TYR A 856 -1.46 -9.23 4.66
N VAL A 857 -1.17 -8.87 5.92
CA VAL A 857 -0.88 -9.83 7.01
C VAL A 857 -1.58 -9.40 8.31
N ASP A 858 -2.82 -8.95 8.17
CA ASP A 858 -3.60 -8.34 9.25
C ASP A 858 -4.55 -9.32 9.93
N GLY A 859 -4.68 -10.52 9.38
CA GLY A 859 -5.46 -11.59 10.00
C GLY A 859 -4.72 -12.19 11.20
N THR A 860 -5.47 -12.64 12.20
CA THR A 860 -4.93 -13.51 13.26
C THR A 860 -4.43 -14.82 12.64
N PRO A 861 -3.15 -15.22 12.84
CA PRO A 861 -2.63 -16.46 12.28
C PRO A 861 -3.41 -17.68 12.78
N ALA A 862 -3.79 -18.58 11.87
CA ALA A 862 -4.33 -19.88 12.26
C ALA A 862 -3.18 -20.88 12.41
N VAL A 863 -3.10 -21.53 13.57
CA VAL A 863 -2.04 -22.50 13.86
C VAL A 863 -2.66 -23.87 14.09
N SER A 864 -2.10 -24.89 13.44
CA SER A 864 -2.40 -26.28 13.70
C SER A 864 -1.13 -27.11 13.52
N ASP A 865 -0.94 -28.14 14.35
CA ASP A 865 0.06 -29.15 14.03
C ASP A 865 -0.51 -30.00 12.89
N VAL A 866 -0.02 -29.78 11.66
CA VAL A 866 -0.45 -30.52 10.48
C VAL A 866 0.45 -31.75 10.29
N PHE A 867 -0.16 -32.94 10.27
CA PHE A 867 0.51 -34.17 9.90
C PHE A 867 0.18 -34.50 8.43
N ILE A 868 1.09 -34.21 7.51
CA ILE A 868 0.91 -34.46 6.07
C ILE A 868 1.47 -35.86 5.73
N PRO A 869 0.67 -36.80 5.20
CA PRO A 869 1.20 -38.04 4.63
C PRO A 869 1.93 -37.68 3.32
N SER A 870 3.24 -37.45 3.36
CA SER A 870 3.98 -37.11 2.14
C SER A 870 4.05 -38.32 1.20
N ARG A 871 3.78 -38.10 -0.10
CA ARG A 871 4.28 -38.93 -1.22
C ARG A 871 5.73 -38.60 -1.59
N PHE A 872 6.37 -37.69 -0.84
CA PHE A 872 7.78 -37.37 -0.98
C PHE A 872 8.56 -38.20 0.04
N SER A 873 8.87 -39.43 -0.37
CA SER A 873 9.88 -40.32 0.21
C SER A 873 10.83 -40.75 -0.89
#